data_AF-A0A7I7PH31-F1
#
_entry.id   AF-A0A7I7PH31-F1
#
_cell.length_a   1.000
_cell.length_b   1.000
_cell.length_c   1.000
_cell.angle_alpha   90.00
_cell.angle_beta   90.00
_cell.angle_gamma   90.00
#
_symmetry.space_group_name_H-M   'P 1'
#
loop_
_entity.id
_entity.type
_entity.pdbx_description
1 polymer ?
#
loop_
_entity_poly.entity_id
_entity_poly.type
_entity_poly.pdbx_seq_one_letter_code
_entity_poly.pdbx_strand_id
1 'polypeptide(L)'
;MVAARERLLARGPRELDSAALRNAWQDLHESWLTTKAVEIGITTNSGFAIVATGSLGRGELLPHSDLDLMLVHNNMPANVVEQVADLLWYPLWDANIRLDHCVRTVAEALEIAGADISSGLAMLEARHIAGDAALSEQLVDGVRRQWRSGIRSRFGELVEAAHSRWRRTGEIAHRAEPDLKFGRGGLRDIQLLDGLAIAQLADRQALLTPETLAGSMDWACRALIDVRTELHRVSGRGHDVLLAQYADDISDALQLGDRFDLARVLSDAARTISYHVDAALRTAANSLPRRGMSALRRRRRRPLDDGVVEYAGEVVLARDARPENDPGLLLRVAAASAVAELPIAAATLSRLADTAPELSTPWPADAVDDLLVLLSAGPAAVATIESLDRVGLWTRLLPEWAAIRDLPPRDAIHTWTVDRHLVETAVRASAFATRVARPDLLILAALLHDIGKGRGTDHSVIGAELATVIGARLGMWPADAEMLSKLVRHHLLLAKTATRRDLHDPQTIAAVADAVGGDPVVLDVLHALTEADALATGPGVWSEWKASLISDLVRRCHMVMAGENLPHPDPIDPEYLALADDHGVHVEVRQGDGSRYHVVMIAPDERGLLSKAAGVLALNSLRVHSAAVNIHQGAAINEFVVSPLFGQPAAAELLRQQLVGALAGDINVPAMLDRRREGEAHNSPVGDVPTGVPAHRPTAPPRILWFGGTPERLIVEIRTTDRTGLLAQLTNALERAAVDIVWAKVTTVGSMVDDVFSVVLPAQAAEASEDVQSAVERELFAVLGDAVVDRSVDYAS
;
A
#
# COMPACT_ATOMS: atom_id res chain seq x y z
N MET A 1 0.37 45.52 -25.92
CA MET A 1 0.44 44.22 -25.22
C MET A 1 0.67 44.38 -23.72
N VAL A 2 1.79 44.99 -23.28
CA VAL A 2 2.11 45.21 -21.85
C VAL A 2 0.95 45.83 -21.05
N ALA A 3 0.45 47.00 -21.47
CA ALA A 3 -0.67 47.66 -20.79
C ALA A 3 -1.97 46.83 -20.75
N ALA A 4 -2.20 45.94 -21.73
CA ALA A 4 -3.36 45.06 -21.73
C ALA A 4 -3.20 43.92 -20.71
N ARG A 5 -1.98 43.35 -20.60
CA ARG A 5 -1.63 42.36 -19.57
C ARG A 5 -1.79 42.94 -18.16
N GLU A 6 -1.30 44.15 -17.92
CA GLU A 6 -1.45 44.84 -16.64
C GLU A 6 -2.93 45.07 -16.28
N ARG A 7 -3.77 45.47 -17.25
CA ARG A 7 -5.21 45.63 -17.04
C ARG A 7 -5.92 44.32 -16.71
N LEU A 8 -5.51 43.21 -17.32
CA LEU A 8 -6.08 41.89 -17.03
C LEU A 8 -5.69 41.41 -15.63
N LEU A 9 -4.42 41.57 -15.24
CA LEU A 9 -3.92 41.20 -13.91
C LEU A 9 -4.47 42.10 -12.78
N ALA A 10 -4.81 43.35 -13.07
CA ALA A 10 -5.39 44.26 -12.10
C ALA A 10 -6.83 43.88 -11.69
N ARG A 11 -7.51 43.01 -12.47
CA ARG A 11 -8.86 42.53 -12.15
C ARG A 11 -8.77 41.36 -11.17
N GLY A 12 -9.44 41.52 -10.03
CA GLY A 12 -9.49 40.50 -9.00
C GLY A 12 -10.36 39.29 -9.38
N PRO A 13 -10.34 38.21 -8.57
CA PRO A 13 -11.09 36.97 -8.80
C PRO A 13 -12.58 37.13 -9.03
N ARG A 14 -13.18 38.12 -8.36
CA ARG A 14 -14.63 38.38 -8.44
C ARG A 14 -15.05 39.09 -9.72
N GLU A 15 -14.12 39.77 -10.39
CA GLU A 15 -14.38 40.45 -11.67
C GLU A 15 -14.00 39.59 -12.86
N LEU A 16 -12.94 38.79 -12.71
CA LEU A 16 -12.43 37.89 -13.73
C LEU A 16 -11.96 36.61 -13.02
N ASP A 17 -12.79 35.57 -13.12
CA ASP A 17 -12.45 34.25 -12.57
C ASP A 17 -11.26 33.62 -13.30
N SER A 18 -10.74 32.51 -12.77
CA SER A 18 -9.57 31.81 -13.29
C SER A 18 -9.74 31.43 -14.77
N ALA A 19 -10.90 30.90 -15.15
CA ALA A 19 -11.20 30.45 -16.52
C ALA A 19 -11.30 31.63 -17.50
N ALA A 20 -12.03 32.67 -17.14
CA ALA A 20 -12.18 33.88 -17.94
C ALA A 20 -10.84 34.63 -18.08
N LEU A 21 -10.01 34.62 -17.03
CA LEU A 21 -8.66 35.17 -17.08
C LEU A 21 -7.80 34.41 -18.09
N ARG A 22 -7.76 33.07 -18.04
CA ARG A 22 -7.02 32.26 -19.03
C ARG A 22 -7.47 32.54 -20.46
N ASN A 23 -8.78 32.54 -20.71
CA ASN A 23 -9.32 32.81 -22.05
C ASN A 23 -8.91 34.20 -22.56
N ALA A 24 -9.12 35.25 -21.76
CA ALA A 24 -8.73 36.60 -22.13
C ALA A 24 -7.21 36.76 -22.31
N TRP A 25 -6.42 36.05 -21.50
CA TRP A 25 -4.97 36.05 -21.58
C TRP A 25 -4.49 35.38 -22.86
N GLN A 26 -5.06 34.22 -23.20
CA GLN A 26 -4.78 33.51 -24.43
C GLN A 26 -5.14 34.35 -25.66
N ASP A 27 -6.37 34.88 -25.72
CA ASP A 27 -6.85 35.70 -26.83
C ASP A 27 -5.93 36.90 -27.08
N LEU A 28 -5.45 37.55 -26.01
CA LEU A 28 -4.50 38.66 -26.11
C LEU A 28 -3.20 38.26 -26.80
N HIS A 29 -2.64 37.09 -26.45
CA HIS A 29 -1.36 36.62 -27.00
C HIS A 29 -1.54 36.12 -28.44
N GLU A 30 -2.59 35.36 -28.73
CA GLU A 30 -2.87 34.87 -30.09
C GLU A 30 -3.19 36.00 -31.06
N SER A 31 -3.99 36.98 -30.63
CA SER A 31 -4.30 38.18 -31.42
C SER A 31 -3.03 38.98 -31.74
N TRP A 32 -2.15 39.14 -30.76
CA TRP A 32 -0.87 39.81 -30.97
C TRP A 32 0.04 39.03 -31.94
N LEU A 33 0.19 37.71 -31.75
CA LEU A 33 1.02 36.87 -32.62
C LEU A 33 0.50 36.86 -34.05
N THR A 34 -0.82 36.75 -34.24
CA THR A 34 -1.44 36.76 -35.57
C THR A 34 -1.26 38.10 -36.27
N THR A 35 -1.49 39.20 -35.56
CA THR A 35 -1.28 40.56 -36.11
C THR A 35 0.18 40.75 -36.48
N LYS A 36 1.10 40.38 -35.57
CA LYS A 36 2.53 40.52 -35.78
C LYS A 36 3.03 39.68 -36.96
N ALA A 37 2.53 38.45 -37.11
CA ALA A 37 2.84 37.57 -38.23
C ALA A 37 2.54 38.25 -39.58
N VAL A 38 1.37 38.89 -39.70
CA VAL A 38 1.01 39.63 -40.93
C VAL A 38 1.94 40.82 -41.16
N GLU A 39 2.26 41.60 -40.12
CA GLU A 39 3.17 42.76 -40.23
C GLU A 39 4.56 42.38 -40.75
N ILE A 40 5.07 41.21 -40.36
CA ILE A 40 6.43 40.77 -40.68
C ILE A 40 6.47 39.80 -41.88
N GLY A 41 5.35 39.59 -42.56
CA GLY A 41 5.26 38.80 -43.78
C GLY A 41 5.12 37.29 -43.60
N ILE A 42 4.82 36.80 -42.39
CA ILE A 42 4.44 35.40 -42.15
C ILE A 42 2.95 35.23 -42.50
N THR A 43 2.68 35.11 -43.80
CA THR A 43 1.34 34.94 -44.37
C THR A 43 1.16 33.56 -45.00
N THR A 44 -0.04 33.28 -45.50
CA THR A 44 -0.32 32.06 -46.27
C THR A 44 0.63 31.97 -47.47
N ASN A 45 1.37 30.86 -47.59
CA ASN A 45 2.42 30.61 -48.59
C ASN A 45 3.72 31.43 -48.45
N SER A 46 3.97 32.07 -47.30
CA SER A 46 5.25 32.77 -47.03
C SER A 46 6.45 31.83 -46.86
N GLY A 47 6.19 30.52 -46.73
CA GLY A 47 7.22 29.53 -46.36
C GLY A 47 7.58 29.55 -44.88
N PHE A 48 6.82 30.30 -44.06
CA PHE A 48 6.95 30.36 -42.60
C PHE A 48 5.61 30.06 -41.92
N ALA A 49 5.67 29.44 -40.75
CA ALA A 49 4.54 29.25 -39.86
C ALA A 49 4.95 29.43 -38.39
N ILE A 50 4.08 30.07 -37.60
CA ILE A 50 4.20 30.13 -36.15
C ILE A 50 3.37 29.00 -35.58
N VAL A 51 4.02 28.12 -34.84
CA VAL A 51 3.40 26.99 -34.14
C VAL A 51 3.60 27.19 -32.65
N ALA A 52 2.53 27.10 -31.87
CA ALA A 52 2.63 27.05 -30.42
C ALA A 52 2.71 25.60 -29.93
N THR A 53 3.49 25.38 -28.89
CA THR A 53 3.48 24.13 -28.10
C THR A 53 3.14 24.48 -26.65
N GLY A 54 3.23 23.52 -25.73
CA GLY A 54 3.06 23.77 -24.31
C GLY A 54 1.71 24.39 -23.96
N SER A 55 1.68 25.37 -23.06
CA SER A 55 0.42 25.91 -22.51
C SER A 55 -0.42 26.66 -23.55
N LEU A 56 0.23 27.42 -24.43
CA LEU A 56 -0.46 28.09 -25.54
C LEU A 56 -0.98 27.09 -26.58
N GLY A 57 -0.20 26.04 -26.90
CA GLY A 57 -0.62 24.98 -27.82
C GLY A 57 -1.94 24.31 -27.39
N ARG A 58 -2.05 24.00 -26.09
CA ARG A 58 -3.26 23.39 -25.49
C ARG A 58 -4.45 24.34 -25.29
N GLY A 59 -4.24 25.65 -25.42
CA GLY A 59 -5.27 26.63 -25.07
C GLY A 59 -5.47 26.76 -23.55
N GLU A 60 -4.38 26.65 -22.81
CA GLU A 60 -4.33 26.72 -21.34
C GLU A 60 -3.26 27.73 -20.92
N LEU A 61 -3.11 28.84 -21.64
CA LEU A 61 -2.08 29.83 -21.31
C LEU A 61 -2.42 30.54 -20.00
N LEU A 62 -1.51 30.48 -19.03
CA LEU A 62 -1.65 31.16 -17.75
C LEU A 62 -0.83 32.47 -17.73
N PRO A 63 -1.20 33.45 -16.89
CA PRO A 63 -0.32 34.56 -16.56
C PRO A 63 1.05 34.05 -16.09
N HIS A 64 2.10 34.79 -16.43
CA HIS A 64 3.50 34.46 -16.05
C HIS A 64 4.04 33.09 -16.54
N SER A 65 3.29 32.35 -17.36
CA SER A 65 3.81 31.17 -18.05
C SER A 65 4.67 31.59 -19.24
N ASP A 66 5.64 30.74 -19.56
CA ASP A 66 6.47 30.90 -20.74
C ASP A 66 5.61 30.67 -22.01
N LEU A 67 5.89 31.43 -23.06
CA LEU A 67 5.36 31.15 -24.40
C LEU A 67 6.28 30.14 -25.07
N ASP A 68 5.78 28.96 -25.38
CA ASP A 68 6.52 27.92 -26.10
C ASP A 68 6.21 28.03 -27.61
N LEU A 69 7.07 28.71 -28.38
CA LEU A 69 6.83 29.02 -29.79
C LEU A 69 7.87 28.38 -30.71
N MET A 70 7.42 27.89 -31.87
CA MET A 70 8.28 27.37 -32.93
C MET A 70 8.00 28.16 -34.22
N LEU A 71 9.03 28.79 -34.77
CA LEU A 71 9.00 29.32 -36.13
C LEU A 71 9.43 28.21 -37.08
N VAL A 72 8.47 27.64 -37.78
CA VAL A 72 8.68 26.60 -38.78
C VAL A 72 8.92 27.25 -40.13
N HIS A 73 9.93 26.80 -40.88
CA HIS A 73 10.19 27.30 -42.23
C HIS A 73 10.43 26.18 -43.25
N ASN A 74 10.15 26.47 -44.52
CA ASN A 74 10.34 25.54 -45.63
C ASN A 74 11.70 25.71 -46.30
N ASN A 75 12.79 25.45 -45.58
CA ASN A 75 14.18 25.60 -46.08
C ASN A 75 14.50 27.00 -46.63
N MET A 76 13.86 28.02 -46.07
CA MET A 76 14.14 29.43 -46.38
C MET A 76 15.63 29.79 -46.16
N PRO A 77 16.19 30.75 -46.92
CA PRO A 77 17.58 31.17 -46.76
C PRO A 77 17.87 31.67 -45.34
N ALA A 78 19.03 31.29 -44.79
CA ALA A 78 19.37 31.53 -43.38
C ALA A 78 19.25 33.02 -42.97
N ASN A 79 19.68 33.94 -43.83
CA ASN A 79 19.58 35.39 -43.59
C ASN A 79 18.12 35.88 -43.52
N VAL A 80 17.21 35.27 -44.29
CA VAL A 80 15.78 35.60 -44.25
C VAL A 80 15.15 35.04 -42.99
N VAL A 81 15.53 33.80 -42.61
CA VAL A 81 15.06 33.16 -41.38
C VAL A 81 15.48 33.97 -40.15
N GLU A 82 16.74 34.38 -40.07
CA GLU A 82 17.28 35.23 -39.00
C GLU A 82 16.52 36.56 -38.91
N GLN A 83 16.32 37.24 -40.04
CA GLN A 83 15.58 38.50 -40.08
C GLN A 83 14.12 38.35 -39.59
N VAL A 84 13.42 37.30 -40.04
CA VAL A 84 12.02 37.05 -39.63
C VAL A 84 11.94 36.66 -38.15
N ALA A 85 12.87 35.84 -37.69
CA ALA A 85 12.98 35.43 -36.29
C ALA A 85 13.19 36.65 -35.37
N ASP A 86 14.15 37.52 -35.70
CA ASP A 86 14.43 38.74 -34.93
C ASP A 86 13.21 39.65 -34.85
N LEU A 87 12.53 39.87 -35.97
CA LEU A 87 11.32 40.70 -36.02
C LEU A 87 10.15 40.13 -35.21
N LEU A 88 10.15 38.82 -34.95
CA LEU A 88 9.13 38.14 -34.15
C LEU A 88 9.50 38.09 -32.67
N TRP A 89 10.74 37.76 -32.32
CA TRP A 89 11.17 37.49 -30.95
C TRP A 89 11.54 38.73 -30.14
N TYR A 90 12.28 39.69 -30.73
CA TYR A 90 12.70 40.90 -29.99
C TYR A 90 11.53 41.67 -29.36
N PRO A 91 10.40 41.88 -30.05
CA PRO A 91 9.26 42.56 -29.43
C PRO A 91 8.67 41.83 -28.22
N LEU A 92 8.76 40.50 -28.15
CA LEU A 92 8.32 39.72 -26.99
C LEU A 92 9.30 39.88 -25.82
N TRP A 93 10.60 39.83 -26.08
CA TRP A 93 11.63 40.07 -25.06
C TRP A 93 11.59 41.50 -24.52
N ASP A 94 11.43 42.50 -25.39
CA ASP A 94 11.29 43.91 -25.01
C ASP A 94 10.04 44.14 -24.15
N ALA A 95 8.99 43.35 -24.36
CA ALA A 95 7.78 43.33 -23.53
C ALA A 95 7.93 42.52 -22.23
N ASN A 96 9.14 42.04 -21.92
CA ASN A 96 9.47 41.17 -20.79
C ASN A 96 8.55 39.94 -20.70
N ILE A 97 8.27 39.33 -21.86
CA ILE A 97 7.54 38.08 -21.96
C ILE A 97 8.56 36.95 -21.96
N ARG A 98 8.35 35.97 -21.08
CA ARG A 98 9.18 34.77 -21.06
C ARG A 98 8.84 33.92 -22.29
N LEU A 99 9.86 33.54 -23.02
CA LEU A 99 9.75 32.90 -24.32
C LEU A 99 10.72 31.72 -24.36
N ASP A 100 10.18 30.50 -24.50
CA ASP A 100 10.92 29.36 -25.00
C ASP A 100 10.65 29.27 -26.51
N HIS A 101 11.69 29.38 -27.32
CA HIS A 101 11.53 29.44 -28.76
C HIS A 101 12.54 28.58 -29.51
N CYS A 102 12.12 28.11 -30.68
CA CYS A 102 13.02 27.49 -31.63
C CYS A 102 12.65 27.85 -33.07
N VAL A 103 13.65 27.83 -33.95
CA VAL A 103 13.49 28.06 -35.38
C VAL A 103 13.98 26.82 -36.10
N ARG A 104 13.10 26.15 -36.84
CA ARG A 104 13.39 24.82 -37.42
C ARG A 104 12.65 24.60 -38.73
N THR A 105 13.21 23.75 -39.57
CA THR A 105 12.44 23.06 -40.60
C THR A 105 11.55 21.98 -39.98
N VAL A 106 10.55 21.50 -40.72
CA VAL A 106 9.75 20.35 -40.28
C VAL A 106 10.64 19.12 -40.03
N ALA A 107 11.66 18.88 -40.87
CA ALA A 107 12.55 17.74 -40.74
C ALA A 107 13.36 17.77 -39.43
N GLU A 108 13.95 18.92 -39.09
CA GLU A 108 14.72 19.10 -37.84
C GLU A 108 13.82 18.98 -36.60
N ALA A 109 12.59 19.50 -36.68
CA ALA A 109 11.64 19.36 -35.58
C ALA A 109 11.26 17.88 -35.34
N LEU A 110 11.07 17.10 -36.40
CA LEU A 110 10.79 15.65 -36.31
C LEU A 110 12.01 14.85 -35.83
N GLU A 111 13.23 15.27 -36.17
CA GLU A 111 14.45 14.63 -35.65
C GLU A 111 14.52 14.76 -34.13
N ILE A 112 14.27 15.97 -33.60
CA ILE A 112 14.32 16.25 -32.17
C ILE A 112 13.17 15.56 -31.42
N ALA A 113 11.95 15.59 -31.98
CA ALA A 113 10.80 14.86 -31.44
C ALA A 113 11.07 13.34 -31.37
N GLY A 114 11.84 12.81 -32.32
CA GLY A 114 12.24 11.41 -32.37
C GLY A 114 13.35 11.04 -31.40
N ALA A 115 14.27 11.95 -31.11
CA ALA A 115 15.41 11.73 -30.24
C ALA A 115 15.04 11.83 -28.76
N ASP A 116 14.26 12.84 -28.36
CA ASP A 116 13.90 13.12 -26.97
C ASP A 116 12.40 12.94 -26.69
N ILE A 117 12.08 12.11 -25.70
CA ILE A 117 10.68 11.80 -25.33
C ILE A 117 9.95 13.04 -24.81
N SER A 118 10.64 13.91 -24.06
CA SER A 118 10.00 15.09 -23.47
C SER A 118 9.59 16.10 -24.55
N SER A 119 10.46 16.30 -25.54
CA SER A 119 10.24 17.09 -26.73
C SER A 119 9.14 16.50 -27.61
N GLY A 120 9.18 15.18 -27.84
CA GLY A 120 8.12 14.46 -28.56
C GLY A 120 6.74 14.65 -27.92
N LEU A 121 6.62 14.48 -26.60
CA LEU A 121 5.38 14.74 -25.85
C LEU A 121 4.90 16.19 -26.01
N ALA A 122 5.81 17.17 -25.85
CA ALA A 122 5.45 18.58 -25.97
C ALA A 122 4.93 18.95 -27.37
N MET A 123 5.47 18.33 -28.42
CA MET A 123 5.06 18.59 -29.81
C MET A 123 3.77 17.85 -30.21
N LEU A 124 3.27 16.88 -29.43
CA LEU A 124 1.95 16.27 -29.70
C LEU A 124 0.79 17.27 -29.58
N GLU A 125 1.02 18.31 -28.78
CA GLU A 125 0.12 19.41 -28.48
C GLU A 125 0.38 20.64 -29.37
N ALA A 126 1.20 20.49 -30.41
CA ALA A 126 1.51 21.57 -31.33
C ALA A 126 0.24 22.07 -32.03
N ARG A 127 0.07 23.39 -32.08
CA ARG A 127 -1.07 24.07 -32.72
C ARG A 127 -0.60 25.21 -33.61
N HIS A 128 -1.20 25.32 -34.79
CA HIS A 128 -0.97 26.43 -35.69
C HIS A 128 -1.48 27.74 -35.07
N ILE A 129 -0.66 28.80 -35.12
CA ILE A 129 -1.04 30.15 -34.70
C ILE A 129 -1.19 31.07 -35.92
N ALA A 130 -0.19 31.11 -36.80
CA ALA A 130 -0.20 31.98 -37.98
C ALA A 130 0.73 31.49 -39.10
N GLY A 131 0.54 31.99 -40.33
CA GLY A 131 1.41 31.72 -41.48
C GLY A 131 0.90 30.61 -42.40
N ASP A 132 1.81 29.78 -42.91
CA ASP A 132 1.51 28.66 -43.78
C ASP A 132 0.99 27.46 -42.98
N ALA A 133 -0.34 27.27 -42.99
CA ALA A 133 -1.00 26.17 -42.30
C ALA A 133 -0.50 24.78 -42.73
N ALA A 134 -0.08 24.61 -44.00
CA ALA A 134 0.38 23.32 -44.50
C ALA A 134 1.69 22.87 -43.81
N LEU A 135 2.57 23.81 -43.44
CA LEU A 135 3.78 23.50 -42.68
C LEU A 135 3.46 23.03 -41.26
N SER A 136 2.51 23.68 -40.61
CA SER A 136 2.04 23.28 -39.28
C SER A 136 1.35 21.92 -39.30
N GLU A 137 0.49 21.66 -40.29
CA GLU A 137 -0.14 20.35 -40.49
C GLU A 137 0.89 19.25 -40.72
N GLN A 138 1.89 19.49 -41.58
CA GLN A 138 2.98 18.53 -41.84
C GLN A 138 3.76 18.20 -40.56
N LEU A 139 4.06 19.20 -39.73
CA LEU A 139 4.71 19.01 -38.43
C LEU A 139 3.85 18.18 -37.48
N VAL A 140 2.61 18.61 -37.23
CA VAL A 140 1.68 17.96 -36.28
C VAL A 140 1.44 16.51 -36.67
N ASP A 141 1.17 16.25 -37.95
CA ASP A 141 0.93 14.91 -38.45
C ASP A 141 2.21 14.05 -38.42
N GLY A 142 3.36 14.65 -38.75
CA GLY A 142 4.66 13.99 -38.69
C GLY A 142 4.97 13.50 -37.28
N VAL A 143 4.85 14.38 -36.27
CA VAL A 143 5.12 14.06 -34.86
C VAL A 143 4.16 12.97 -34.40
N ARG A 144 2.86 13.08 -34.69
CA ARG A 144 1.86 12.07 -34.29
C ARG A 144 2.13 10.70 -34.93
N ARG A 145 2.52 10.65 -36.20
CA ARG A 145 2.89 9.39 -36.87
C ARG A 145 4.16 8.76 -36.27
N GLN A 146 5.18 9.57 -36.04
CA GLN A 146 6.44 9.13 -35.44
C GLN A 146 6.22 8.63 -34.02
N TRP A 147 5.41 9.34 -33.22
CA TRP A 147 5.05 8.94 -31.87
C TRP A 147 4.34 7.59 -31.85
N ARG A 148 3.27 7.44 -32.65
CA ARG A 148 2.49 6.18 -32.74
C ARG A 148 3.34 4.97 -33.11
N SER A 149 4.28 5.14 -34.04
CA SER A 149 5.13 4.05 -34.53
C SER A 149 6.34 3.78 -33.61
N GLY A 150 6.94 4.83 -33.04
CA GLY A 150 8.19 4.74 -32.28
C GLY A 150 8.01 4.44 -30.79
N ILE A 151 7.00 5.01 -30.13
CA ILE A 151 6.92 5.03 -28.66
C ILE A 151 6.83 3.63 -28.04
N ARG A 152 6.21 2.67 -28.75
CA ARG A 152 6.11 1.27 -28.31
C ARG A 152 7.48 0.65 -28.02
N SER A 153 8.49 0.99 -28.82
CA SER A 153 9.85 0.49 -28.66
C SER A 153 10.62 1.18 -27.52
N ARG A 154 10.21 2.41 -27.17
CA ARG A 154 10.80 3.26 -26.13
C ARG A 154 9.92 3.38 -24.88
N PHE A 155 8.95 2.48 -24.71
CA PHE A 155 7.99 2.56 -23.61
C PHE A 155 8.66 2.54 -22.23
N GLY A 156 9.74 1.75 -22.08
CA GLY A 156 10.52 1.74 -20.84
C GLY A 156 11.14 3.10 -20.50
N GLU A 157 11.64 3.83 -21.50
CA GLU A 157 12.17 5.19 -21.32
C GLU A 157 11.06 6.18 -20.93
N LEU A 158 9.86 6.03 -21.48
CA LEU A 158 8.69 6.85 -21.13
C LEU A 158 8.29 6.65 -19.66
N VAL A 159 8.21 5.39 -19.21
CA VAL A 159 7.90 5.05 -17.81
C VAL A 159 8.98 5.57 -16.87
N GLU A 160 10.26 5.38 -17.23
CA GLU A 160 11.37 5.84 -16.39
C GLU A 160 11.41 7.38 -16.30
N ALA A 161 11.10 8.10 -17.38
CA ALA A 161 10.98 9.56 -17.34
C ALA A 161 9.87 10.03 -16.37
N ALA A 162 8.73 9.35 -16.35
CA ALA A 162 7.64 9.65 -15.42
C ALA A 162 8.04 9.34 -13.96
N HIS A 163 8.59 8.15 -13.70
CA HIS A 163 9.03 7.75 -12.35
C HIS A 163 10.16 8.62 -11.81
N SER A 164 11.15 8.96 -12.65
CA SER A 164 12.23 9.88 -12.30
C SER A 164 11.70 11.25 -11.93
N ARG A 165 10.68 11.76 -12.63
CA ARG A 165 10.01 12.99 -12.26
C ARG A 165 9.35 12.86 -10.88
N TRP A 166 8.52 11.85 -10.66
CA TRP A 166 7.81 11.64 -9.39
C TRP A 166 8.76 11.50 -8.20
N ARG A 167 9.92 10.85 -8.35
CA ARG A 167 10.92 10.76 -7.26
C ARG A 167 11.50 12.11 -6.87
N ARG A 168 11.66 13.04 -7.82
CA ARG A 168 12.22 14.37 -7.54
C ARG A 168 11.17 15.31 -6.92
N THR A 169 9.93 15.26 -7.41
CA THR A 169 8.89 16.24 -7.08
C THR A 169 7.88 15.73 -6.06
N GLY A 170 7.77 14.41 -5.91
CA GLY A 170 6.80 13.73 -5.06
C GLY A 170 5.40 13.66 -5.64
N GLU A 171 4.44 13.34 -4.78
CA GLU A 171 3.02 13.26 -5.10
C GLU A 171 2.33 14.59 -4.77
N ILE A 172 1.38 15.03 -5.61
CA ILE A 172 0.53 16.18 -5.24
C ILE A 172 -0.40 15.76 -4.10
N ALA A 173 -0.99 14.58 -4.24
CA ALA A 173 -1.76 13.97 -3.17
C ALA A 173 -0.88 13.87 -1.93
N HIS A 174 -1.48 14.21 -0.78
CA HIS A 174 -0.88 14.05 0.53
C HIS A 174 0.29 14.98 0.88
N ARG A 175 0.74 15.89 0.00
CA ARG A 175 1.78 16.88 0.32
C ARG A 175 1.21 18.24 0.74
N ALA A 176 1.84 18.86 1.73
CA ALA A 176 1.48 20.21 2.19
C ALA A 176 1.81 21.31 1.17
N GLU A 177 2.95 21.17 0.46
CA GLU A 177 3.38 22.11 -0.57
C GLU A 177 3.64 21.38 -1.90
N PRO A 178 2.58 21.05 -2.66
CA PRO A 178 2.69 20.23 -3.86
C PRO A 178 3.19 21.00 -5.08
N ASP A 179 3.92 20.32 -5.97
CA ASP A 179 4.22 20.79 -7.33
C ASP A 179 3.08 20.39 -8.28
N LEU A 180 2.26 21.36 -8.68
CA LEU A 180 1.04 21.16 -9.46
C LEU A 180 1.30 20.67 -10.90
N LYS A 181 2.51 20.92 -11.42
CA LYS A 181 2.86 20.61 -12.81
C LYS A 181 3.57 19.27 -12.91
N PHE A 182 4.61 19.08 -12.10
CA PHE A 182 5.51 17.95 -12.20
C PHE A 182 5.27 16.87 -11.14
N GLY A 183 4.51 17.14 -10.07
CA GLY A 183 4.15 16.12 -9.08
C GLY A 183 3.38 14.95 -9.70
N ARG A 184 3.40 13.79 -9.03
CA ARG A 184 2.54 12.65 -9.39
C ARG A 184 1.08 13.04 -9.22
N GLY A 185 0.28 12.77 -10.25
CA GLY A 185 -1.10 13.25 -10.35
C GLY A 185 -1.20 14.68 -10.87
N GLY A 186 -0.12 15.26 -11.39
CA GLY A 186 -0.06 16.65 -11.87
C GLY A 186 -0.33 16.82 -13.36
N LEU A 187 -0.21 18.06 -13.84
CA LEU A 187 -0.49 18.39 -15.24
C LEU A 187 0.36 17.61 -16.24
N ARG A 188 1.63 17.31 -15.93
CA ARG A 188 2.50 16.51 -16.82
C ARG A 188 2.10 15.03 -16.89
N ASP A 189 1.35 14.52 -15.92
CA ASP A 189 0.76 13.18 -15.98
C ASP A 189 -0.45 13.12 -16.92
N ILE A 190 -1.24 14.19 -17.00
CA ILE A 190 -2.32 14.31 -18.00
C ILE A 190 -1.73 14.27 -19.42
N GLN A 191 -0.61 14.94 -19.64
CA GLN A 191 0.09 14.92 -20.94
C GLN A 191 0.64 13.53 -21.29
N LEU A 192 1.10 12.78 -20.28
CA LEU A 192 1.48 11.38 -20.45
C LEU A 192 0.27 10.54 -20.90
N LEU A 193 -0.89 10.71 -20.26
CA LEU A 193 -2.13 10.04 -20.63
C LEU A 193 -2.53 10.35 -22.07
N ASP A 194 -2.51 11.62 -22.47
CA ASP A 194 -2.80 12.02 -23.85
C ASP A 194 -1.80 11.42 -24.84
N GLY A 195 -0.51 11.37 -24.48
CA GLY A 195 0.53 10.72 -25.28
C GLY A 195 0.27 9.22 -25.48
N LEU A 196 -0.15 8.50 -24.44
CA LEU A 196 -0.52 7.09 -24.52
C LEU A 196 -1.78 6.87 -25.37
N ALA A 197 -2.78 7.75 -25.23
CA ALA A 197 -4.00 7.73 -26.01
C ALA A 197 -3.71 7.97 -27.50
N ILE A 198 -2.88 8.96 -27.85
CA ILE A 198 -2.47 9.22 -29.24
C ILE A 198 -1.74 8.01 -29.84
N ALA A 199 -0.95 7.30 -29.03
CA ALA A 199 -0.24 6.08 -29.40
C ALA A 199 -1.14 4.82 -29.49
N GLN A 200 -2.43 4.94 -29.16
CA GLN A 200 -3.37 3.81 -29.07
C GLN A 200 -2.86 2.73 -28.10
N LEU A 201 -2.26 3.17 -26.99
CA LEU A 201 -1.78 2.32 -25.91
C LEU A 201 -2.68 2.38 -24.66
N ALA A 202 -3.54 3.40 -24.60
CA ALA A 202 -4.59 3.54 -23.61
C ALA A 202 -5.89 3.98 -24.30
N ASP A 203 -7.04 3.68 -23.69
CA ASP A 203 -8.33 4.07 -24.24
C ASP A 203 -8.60 5.56 -23.98
N ARG A 204 -8.69 6.34 -25.06
CA ARG A 204 -9.04 7.77 -24.99
C ARG A 204 -10.47 7.98 -24.49
N GLN A 205 -11.38 7.04 -24.75
CA GLN A 205 -12.78 7.17 -24.37
C GLN A 205 -12.98 7.01 -22.86
N ALA A 206 -12.21 6.11 -22.23
CA ALA A 206 -12.18 5.95 -20.78
C ALA A 206 -11.69 7.22 -20.05
N LEU A 207 -10.86 8.05 -20.70
CA LEU A 207 -10.41 9.35 -20.19
C LEU A 207 -11.48 10.46 -20.33
N LEU A 208 -12.47 10.29 -21.21
CA LEU A 208 -13.50 11.28 -21.55
C LEU A 208 -14.88 10.95 -20.94
N THR A 209 -15.01 9.83 -20.24
CA THR A 209 -16.26 9.46 -19.56
C THR A 209 -16.54 10.45 -18.42
N PRO A 210 -17.68 11.19 -18.44
CA PRO A 210 -17.90 12.32 -17.53
C PRO A 210 -17.85 11.97 -16.04
N GLU A 211 -18.24 10.73 -15.68
CA GLU A 211 -18.33 10.22 -14.31
C GLU A 211 -17.91 8.74 -14.32
N THR A 212 -16.69 8.44 -13.89
CA THR A 212 -16.32 7.07 -13.50
C THR A 212 -16.46 6.93 -12.00
N LEU A 213 -16.59 5.69 -11.50
CA LEU A 213 -16.56 5.43 -10.05
C LEU A 213 -15.30 6.00 -9.38
N ALA A 214 -14.20 6.17 -10.11
CA ALA A 214 -12.92 6.67 -9.62
C ALA A 214 -12.75 8.22 -9.72
N GLY A 215 -13.76 8.93 -10.24
CA GLY A 215 -13.73 10.38 -10.44
C GLY A 215 -13.78 10.80 -11.91
N SER A 216 -13.78 12.12 -12.14
CA SER A 216 -13.82 12.73 -13.48
C SER A 216 -12.48 13.36 -13.82
N MET A 217 -11.84 12.88 -14.91
CA MET A 217 -10.55 13.42 -15.39
C MET A 217 -10.68 14.90 -15.81
N ASP A 218 -11.79 15.27 -16.44
CA ASP A 218 -12.07 16.64 -16.86
C ASP A 218 -12.15 17.59 -15.67
N TRP A 219 -12.83 17.18 -14.59
CA TRP A 219 -12.87 17.95 -13.35
C TRP A 219 -11.47 18.06 -12.73
N ALA A 220 -10.72 16.96 -12.63
CA ALA A 220 -9.41 16.94 -12.01
C ALA A 220 -8.41 17.86 -12.76
N CYS A 221 -8.42 17.80 -14.09
CA CYS A 221 -7.64 18.68 -14.95
C CYS A 221 -7.99 20.15 -14.72
N ARG A 222 -9.29 20.49 -14.75
CA ARG A 222 -9.77 21.86 -14.51
C ARG A 222 -9.39 22.37 -13.13
N ALA A 223 -9.57 21.57 -12.09
CA ALA A 223 -9.22 21.92 -10.73
C ALA A 223 -7.73 22.30 -10.61
N LEU A 224 -6.82 21.48 -11.16
CA LEU A 224 -5.38 21.80 -11.13
C LEU A 224 -5.04 23.06 -11.92
N ILE A 225 -5.64 23.25 -13.11
CA ILE A 225 -5.39 24.43 -13.94
C ILE A 225 -5.94 25.70 -13.26
N ASP A 226 -7.11 25.63 -12.63
CA ASP A 226 -7.71 26.75 -11.89
C ASP A 226 -6.84 27.15 -10.71
N VAL A 227 -6.42 26.18 -9.87
CA VAL A 227 -5.49 26.44 -8.76
C VAL A 227 -4.17 27.02 -9.26
N ARG A 228 -3.60 26.48 -10.33
CA ARG A 228 -2.35 26.99 -10.90
C ARG A 228 -2.49 28.40 -11.46
N THR A 229 -3.65 28.74 -12.04
CA THR A 229 -3.96 30.10 -12.54
C THR A 229 -3.94 31.09 -11.39
N GLU A 230 -4.59 30.73 -10.29
CA GLU A 230 -4.65 31.57 -9.10
C GLU A 230 -3.31 31.68 -8.40
N LEU A 231 -2.54 30.59 -8.31
CA LEU A 231 -1.18 30.62 -7.81
C LEU A 231 -0.31 31.62 -8.57
N HIS A 232 -0.39 31.64 -9.90
CA HIS A 232 0.36 32.59 -10.71
C HIS A 232 -0.13 34.03 -10.51
N ARG A 233 -1.44 34.24 -10.37
CA ARG A 233 -2.03 35.57 -10.13
C ARG A 233 -1.63 36.12 -8.77
N VAL A 234 -1.78 35.34 -7.70
CA VAL A 234 -1.50 35.75 -6.31
C VAL A 234 0.01 35.91 -6.07
N SER A 235 0.83 35.00 -6.60
CA SER A 235 2.29 35.09 -6.42
C SER A 235 2.96 36.12 -7.34
N GLY A 236 2.29 36.53 -8.42
CA GLY A 236 2.86 37.39 -9.47
C GLY A 236 4.03 36.74 -10.23
N ARG A 237 4.17 35.41 -10.14
CA ARG A 237 5.27 34.63 -10.71
C ARG A 237 4.76 33.31 -11.29
N GLY A 238 5.48 32.78 -12.27
CA GLY A 238 5.20 31.44 -12.83
C GLY A 238 5.77 30.33 -11.94
N HIS A 239 5.29 30.21 -10.71
CA HIS A 239 5.69 29.14 -9.78
C HIS A 239 4.69 27.99 -9.86
N ASP A 240 5.20 26.76 -9.95
CA ASP A 240 4.36 25.55 -9.99
C ASP A 240 4.18 24.88 -8.62
N VAL A 241 4.93 25.33 -7.59
CA VAL A 241 4.83 24.83 -6.21
C VAL A 241 3.87 25.70 -5.41
N LEU A 242 2.81 25.10 -4.87
CA LEU A 242 1.84 25.78 -4.01
C LEU A 242 2.39 25.86 -2.58
N LEU A 243 2.94 27.03 -2.23
CA LEU A 243 3.41 27.31 -0.87
C LEU A 243 2.22 27.61 0.06
N ALA A 244 2.33 27.21 1.33
CA ALA A 244 1.25 27.37 2.31
C ALA A 244 0.75 28.82 2.46
N GLN A 245 1.64 29.80 2.28
CA GLN A 245 1.32 31.22 2.36
C GLN A 245 0.32 31.73 1.31
N TYR A 246 0.14 31.01 0.19
CA TYR A 246 -0.79 31.41 -0.87
C TYR A 246 -2.13 30.67 -0.79
N ALA A 247 -2.23 29.64 0.05
CA ALA A 247 -3.35 28.71 0.04
C ALA A 247 -4.69 29.37 0.39
N ASP A 248 -4.72 30.25 1.39
CA ASP A 248 -5.96 30.93 1.82
C ASP A 248 -6.45 31.90 0.72
N ASP A 249 -5.56 32.70 0.11
CA ASP A 249 -5.92 33.63 -0.98
C ASP A 249 -6.44 32.89 -2.23
N ILE A 250 -5.83 31.75 -2.58
CA ILE A 250 -6.26 30.91 -3.71
C ILE A 250 -7.61 30.27 -3.40
N SER A 251 -7.81 29.77 -2.18
CA SER A 251 -9.07 29.17 -1.75
C SER A 251 -10.22 30.18 -1.82
N ASP A 252 -9.99 31.40 -1.34
CA ASP A 252 -10.94 32.51 -1.43
C ASP A 252 -11.24 32.89 -2.89
N ALA A 253 -10.21 32.93 -3.75
CA ALA A 253 -10.37 33.24 -5.17
C ALA A 253 -11.24 32.20 -5.91
N LEU A 254 -11.09 30.93 -5.56
CA LEU A 254 -11.84 29.80 -6.13
C LEU A 254 -13.15 29.49 -5.38
N GLN A 255 -13.46 30.23 -4.31
CA GLN A 255 -14.66 30.05 -3.47
C GLN A 255 -14.77 28.64 -2.87
N LEU A 256 -13.65 28.04 -2.49
CA LEU A 256 -13.59 26.68 -1.95
C LEU A 256 -13.81 26.59 -0.44
N GLY A 257 -13.55 27.68 0.29
CA GLY A 257 -13.54 27.68 1.75
C GLY A 257 -12.17 28.07 2.28
N ASP A 258 -11.58 27.27 3.16
CA ASP A 258 -10.23 27.53 3.70
C ASP A 258 -9.13 26.75 2.95
N ARG A 259 -7.86 26.97 3.34
CA ARG A 259 -6.73 26.20 2.78
C ARG A 259 -6.86 24.67 2.89
N PHE A 260 -7.61 24.13 3.84
CA PHE A 260 -7.82 22.69 3.98
C PHE A 260 -8.82 22.18 2.93
N ASP A 261 -9.85 22.96 2.61
CA ASP A 261 -10.74 22.68 1.48
C ASP A 261 -9.98 22.68 0.14
N LEU A 262 -9.09 23.65 -0.06
CA LEU A 262 -8.20 23.67 -1.23
C LEU A 262 -7.32 22.41 -1.31
N ALA A 263 -6.69 22.03 -0.20
CA ALA A 263 -5.84 20.85 -0.14
C ALA A 263 -6.63 19.55 -0.42
N ARG A 264 -7.89 19.46 0.04
CA ARG A 264 -8.78 18.34 -0.25
C ARG A 264 -9.12 18.24 -1.74
N VAL A 265 -9.43 19.38 -2.38
CA VAL A 265 -9.66 19.45 -3.84
C VAL A 265 -8.42 19.00 -4.63
N LEU A 266 -7.24 19.47 -4.22
CA LEU A 266 -5.97 19.06 -4.86
C LEU A 266 -5.67 17.57 -4.67
N SER A 267 -5.91 17.04 -3.47
CA SER A 267 -5.73 15.63 -3.16
C SER A 267 -6.62 14.78 -4.06
N ASP A 268 -7.92 15.10 -4.14
CA ASP A 268 -8.88 14.32 -4.93
C ASP A 268 -8.59 14.40 -6.45
N ALA A 269 -8.24 15.58 -6.97
CA ALA A 269 -7.83 15.74 -8.35
C ALA A 269 -6.57 14.91 -8.68
N ALA A 270 -5.54 14.99 -7.84
CA ALA A 270 -4.28 14.28 -8.05
C ALA A 270 -4.41 12.76 -7.93
N ARG A 271 -5.22 12.28 -6.97
CA ARG A 271 -5.52 10.85 -6.79
C ARG A 271 -6.31 10.32 -7.99
N THR A 272 -7.28 11.08 -8.51
CA THR A 272 -7.99 10.77 -9.76
C THR A 272 -7.03 10.61 -10.93
N ILE A 273 -6.14 11.59 -11.15
CA ILE A 273 -5.17 11.54 -12.24
C ILE A 273 -4.22 10.34 -12.08
N SER A 274 -3.68 10.13 -10.88
CA SER A 274 -2.75 9.03 -10.59
C SER A 274 -3.39 7.66 -10.86
N TYR A 275 -4.64 7.46 -10.44
CA TYR A 275 -5.37 6.21 -10.69
C TYR A 275 -5.46 5.90 -12.19
N HIS A 276 -5.83 6.90 -13.00
CA HIS A 276 -5.92 6.73 -14.45
C HIS A 276 -4.56 6.55 -15.13
N VAL A 277 -3.51 7.24 -14.67
CA VAL A 277 -2.13 7.06 -15.18
C VAL A 277 -1.66 5.64 -14.94
N ASP A 278 -1.81 5.13 -13.73
CA ASP A 278 -1.39 3.76 -13.40
C ASP A 278 -2.15 2.74 -14.26
N ALA A 279 -3.46 2.91 -14.43
CA ALA A 279 -4.28 2.05 -15.30
C ALA A 279 -3.86 2.13 -16.78
N ALA A 280 -3.56 3.32 -17.28
CA ALA A 280 -3.12 3.54 -18.66
C ALA A 280 -1.73 2.94 -18.92
N LEU A 281 -0.78 3.10 -17.99
CA LEU A 281 0.54 2.50 -18.08
C LEU A 281 0.48 0.97 -18.07
N ARG A 282 -0.37 0.37 -17.24
CA ARG A 282 -0.61 -1.08 -17.24
C ARG A 282 -1.22 -1.56 -18.55
N THR A 283 -2.27 -0.88 -19.03
CA THR A 283 -2.91 -1.19 -20.31
C THR A 283 -1.90 -1.12 -21.45
N ALA A 284 -1.09 -0.05 -21.46
CA ALA A 284 -0.03 0.15 -22.44
C ALA A 284 0.98 -0.99 -22.40
N ALA A 285 1.54 -1.30 -21.22
CA ALA A 285 2.50 -2.39 -21.04
C ALA A 285 1.94 -3.74 -21.51
N ASN A 286 0.67 -4.02 -21.21
CA ASN A 286 -0.02 -5.25 -21.61
C ASN A 286 -0.27 -5.35 -23.12
N SER A 287 -0.38 -4.22 -23.82
CA SER A 287 -0.59 -4.14 -25.27
C SER A 287 0.70 -4.26 -26.09
N LEU A 288 1.87 -4.18 -25.45
CA LEU A 288 3.16 -4.26 -26.15
C LEU A 288 3.44 -5.69 -26.61
N PRO A 289 4.05 -5.86 -27.80
CA PRO A 289 4.44 -7.18 -28.29
C PRO A 289 5.49 -7.79 -27.36
N ARG A 290 5.22 -9.01 -26.86
CA ARG A 290 6.18 -9.77 -26.06
C ARG A 290 7.36 -10.19 -26.93
N ARG A 291 8.59 -10.06 -26.41
CA ARG A 291 9.82 -10.48 -27.09
C ARG A 291 10.34 -11.81 -26.52
N GLY A 292 11.05 -12.58 -27.34
CA GLY A 292 11.71 -13.83 -26.94
C GLY A 292 10.76 -14.94 -26.45
N MET A 293 11.23 -15.77 -25.52
CA MET A 293 10.48 -16.93 -24.98
C MET A 293 9.16 -16.55 -24.29
N SER A 294 9.01 -15.29 -23.87
CA SER A 294 7.77 -14.74 -23.28
C SER A 294 6.60 -14.71 -24.28
N ALA A 295 6.88 -14.62 -25.59
CA ALA A 295 5.87 -14.67 -26.64
C ALA A 295 5.21 -16.05 -26.78
N LEU A 296 5.93 -17.12 -26.43
CA LEU A 296 5.44 -18.50 -26.48
C LEU A 296 4.62 -18.89 -25.23
N ARG A 297 4.72 -18.10 -24.15
CA ARG A 297 4.05 -18.39 -22.87
C ARG A 297 2.61 -17.86 -22.91
N ARG A 298 1.64 -18.76 -23.01
CA ARG A 298 0.20 -18.43 -22.91
C ARG A 298 -0.09 -17.77 -21.55
N ARG A 299 -0.85 -16.66 -21.55
CA ARG A 299 -1.40 -16.06 -20.34
C ARG A 299 -2.39 -17.05 -19.73
N ARG A 300 -2.00 -17.69 -18.63
CA ARG A 300 -2.88 -18.58 -17.85
C ARG A 300 -3.42 -17.79 -16.66
N ARG A 301 -4.67 -18.07 -16.30
CA ARG A 301 -5.22 -17.61 -15.02
C ARG A 301 -4.56 -18.42 -13.92
N ARG A 302 -3.96 -17.77 -12.93
CA ARG A 302 -3.37 -18.41 -11.76
C ARG A 302 -4.30 -18.18 -10.57
N PRO A 303 -4.85 -19.22 -9.92
CA PRO A 303 -5.62 -19.05 -8.70
C PRO A 303 -4.81 -18.35 -7.62
N LEU A 304 -5.41 -17.34 -6.98
CA LEU A 304 -4.85 -16.66 -5.81
C LEU A 304 -5.63 -17.05 -4.56
N ASP A 305 -6.95 -17.10 -4.66
CA ASP A 305 -7.88 -17.49 -3.60
C ASP A 305 -9.21 -17.99 -4.21
N ASP A 306 -10.17 -18.41 -3.37
CA ASP A 306 -11.50 -18.81 -3.84
C ASP A 306 -12.22 -17.66 -4.53
N GLY A 307 -12.65 -17.87 -5.77
CA GLY A 307 -13.24 -16.82 -6.60
C GLY A 307 -12.27 -15.74 -7.10
N VAL A 308 -10.96 -15.83 -6.81
CA VAL A 308 -9.95 -14.81 -7.13
C VAL A 308 -8.76 -15.39 -7.91
N VAL A 309 -8.42 -14.78 -9.04
CA VAL A 309 -7.32 -15.24 -9.89
C VAL A 309 -6.45 -14.08 -10.38
N GLU A 310 -5.17 -14.34 -10.57
CA GLU A 310 -4.28 -13.47 -11.32
C GLU A 310 -4.54 -13.68 -12.82
N TYR A 311 -4.70 -12.59 -13.55
CA TYR A 311 -4.66 -12.57 -15.00
C TYR A 311 -4.01 -11.28 -15.49
N ALA A 312 -3.07 -11.38 -16.43
CA ALA A 312 -2.44 -10.20 -17.04
C ALA A 312 -1.70 -9.26 -16.08
N GLY A 313 -1.23 -9.78 -14.94
CA GLY A 313 -0.60 -8.97 -13.89
C GLY A 313 -1.60 -8.18 -13.04
N GLU A 314 -2.87 -8.57 -13.05
CA GLU A 314 -3.93 -7.95 -12.25
C GLU A 314 -4.74 -9.02 -11.51
N VAL A 315 -5.31 -8.64 -10.37
CA VAL A 315 -6.30 -9.46 -9.65
C VAL A 315 -7.65 -9.33 -10.34
N VAL A 316 -8.18 -10.46 -10.79
CA VAL A 316 -9.49 -10.56 -11.44
C VAL A 316 -10.37 -11.61 -10.77
N LEU A 317 -11.68 -11.45 -10.93
CA LEU A 317 -12.62 -12.46 -10.49
C LEU A 317 -12.50 -13.74 -11.33
N ALA A 318 -12.62 -14.89 -10.67
CA ALA A 318 -12.78 -16.17 -11.33
C ALA A 318 -14.06 -16.18 -12.21
N ARG A 319 -14.11 -17.08 -13.19
CA ARG A 319 -15.23 -17.10 -14.17
C ARG A 319 -16.58 -17.46 -13.52
N ASP A 320 -16.52 -18.26 -12.49
CA ASP A 320 -17.60 -18.79 -11.68
C ASP A 320 -17.88 -17.96 -10.42
N ALA A 321 -17.05 -16.95 -10.12
CA ALA A 321 -17.28 -16.05 -9.00
C ALA A 321 -18.60 -15.28 -9.15
N ARG A 322 -19.39 -15.30 -8.07
CA ARG A 322 -20.70 -14.63 -7.93
C ARG A 322 -20.64 -13.59 -6.80
N PRO A 323 -20.09 -12.38 -7.05
CA PRO A 323 -20.03 -11.33 -6.03
C PRO A 323 -21.38 -11.04 -5.37
N GLU A 324 -22.48 -11.15 -6.12
CA GLU A 324 -23.84 -10.96 -5.64
C GLU A 324 -24.25 -11.89 -4.48
N ASN A 325 -23.58 -13.03 -4.32
CA ASN A 325 -23.88 -14.04 -3.31
C ASN A 325 -22.73 -14.25 -2.30
N ASP A 326 -21.61 -13.54 -2.44
CA ASP A 326 -20.42 -13.68 -1.59
C ASP A 326 -20.00 -12.30 -1.05
N PRO A 327 -20.53 -11.87 0.12
CA PRO A 327 -20.17 -10.58 0.72
C PRO A 327 -18.69 -10.49 1.11
N GLY A 328 -18.02 -11.63 1.37
CA GLY A 328 -16.61 -11.69 1.75
C GLY A 328 -15.64 -11.48 0.58
N LEU A 329 -16.11 -11.68 -0.65
CA LEU A 329 -15.27 -11.63 -1.86
C LEU A 329 -14.53 -10.30 -2.04
N LEU A 330 -15.11 -9.18 -1.60
CA LEU A 330 -14.46 -7.87 -1.67
C LEU A 330 -13.13 -7.89 -0.88
N LEU A 331 -13.17 -8.29 0.39
CA LEU A 331 -12.01 -8.32 1.26
C LEU A 331 -11.02 -9.42 0.82
N ARG A 332 -11.50 -10.56 0.33
CA ARG A 332 -10.65 -11.60 -0.27
C ARG A 332 -9.87 -11.10 -1.49
N VAL A 333 -10.53 -10.34 -2.38
CA VAL A 333 -9.86 -9.69 -3.53
C VAL A 333 -8.82 -8.67 -3.05
N ALA A 334 -9.13 -7.91 -2.00
CA ALA A 334 -8.20 -6.95 -1.41
C ALA A 334 -6.98 -7.64 -0.79
N ALA A 335 -7.19 -8.66 0.04
CA ALA A 335 -6.14 -9.46 0.64
C ALA A 335 -5.24 -10.10 -0.42
N ALA A 336 -5.83 -10.74 -1.44
CA ALA A 336 -5.10 -11.33 -2.56
C ALA A 336 -4.30 -10.29 -3.36
N SER A 337 -4.85 -9.10 -3.59
CA SER A 337 -4.15 -7.99 -4.24
C SER A 337 -2.93 -7.53 -3.45
N ALA A 338 -3.08 -7.32 -2.15
CA ALA A 338 -2.01 -6.82 -1.32
C ALA A 338 -0.90 -7.86 -1.13
N VAL A 339 -1.25 -9.13 -0.89
CA VAL A 339 -0.29 -10.23 -0.72
C VAL A 339 0.46 -10.57 -2.01
N ALA A 340 -0.23 -10.57 -3.16
CA ALA A 340 0.40 -10.83 -4.46
C ALA A 340 1.15 -9.61 -5.00
N GLU A 341 1.02 -8.44 -4.37
CA GLU A 341 1.54 -7.16 -4.85
C GLU A 341 1.03 -6.83 -6.27
N LEU A 342 -0.22 -7.21 -6.55
CA LEU A 342 -0.88 -7.04 -7.84
C LEU A 342 -2.03 -6.04 -7.74
N PRO A 343 -2.16 -5.10 -8.70
CA PRO A 343 -3.29 -4.20 -8.75
C PRO A 343 -4.59 -4.94 -9.07
N ILE A 344 -5.71 -4.43 -8.54
CA ILE A 344 -7.04 -4.95 -8.86
C ILE A 344 -7.46 -4.40 -10.22
N ALA A 345 -7.95 -5.27 -11.12
CA ALA A 345 -8.43 -4.81 -12.42
C ALA A 345 -9.66 -3.90 -12.27
N ALA A 346 -9.74 -2.83 -13.07
CA ALA A 346 -10.84 -1.87 -13.01
C ALA A 346 -12.23 -2.53 -13.15
N ALA A 347 -12.36 -3.51 -14.05
CA ALA A 347 -13.60 -4.27 -14.23
C ALA A 347 -13.98 -5.11 -12.99
N THR A 348 -12.99 -5.58 -12.22
CA THR A 348 -13.24 -6.27 -10.94
C THR A 348 -13.76 -5.27 -9.90
N LEU A 349 -13.13 -4.11 -9.78
CA LEU A 349 -13.56 -3.04 -8.86
C LEU A 349 -14.99 -2.57 -9.18
N SER A 350 -15.30 -2.28 -10.45
CA SER A 350 -16.64 -1.89 -10.87
C SER A 350 -17.66 -2.98 -10.58
N ARG A 351 -17.37 -4.24 -10.92
CA ARG A 351 -18.29 -5.34 -10.65
C ARG A 351 -18.53 -5.52 -9.14
N LEU A 352 -17.51 -5.42 -8.31
CA LEU A 352 -17.66 -5.48 -6.85
C LEU A 352 -18.48 -4.30 -6.32
N ALA A 353 -18.22 -3.08 -6.80
CA ALA A 353 -18.99 -1.89 -6.42
C ALA A 353 -20.47 -2.02 -6.77
N ASP A 354 -20.79 -2.56 -7.95
CA ASP A 354 -22.16 -2.67 -8.45
C ASP A 354 -22.93 -3.85 -7.82
N THR A 355 -22.25 -4.96 -7.54
CA THR A 355 -22.95 -6.24 -7.25
C THR A 355 -22.64 -6.86 -5.90
N ALA A 356 -21.51 -6.56 -5.26
CA ALA A 356 -21.21 -7.16 -3.97
C ALA A 356 -22.20 -6.65 -2.90
N PRO A 357 -22.80 -7.52 -2.07
CA PRO A 357 -23.68 -7.10 -0.97
C PRO A 357 -22.88 -6.49 0.19
N GLU A 358 -23.56 -5.79 1.10
CA GLU A 358 -22.92 -5.33 2.34
C GLU A 358 -22.63 -6.52 3.25
N LEU A 359 -21.55 -6.43 4.04
CA LEU A 359 -21.24 -7.43 5.04
C LEU A 359 -22.32 -7.41 6.14
N SER A 360 -22.70 -8.59 6.64
CA SER A 360 -23.56 -8.70 7.82
C SER A 360 -22.92 -8.02 9.02
N THR A 361 -23.72 -7.65 10.02
CA THR A 361 -23.20 -7.21 11.33
C THR A 361 -23.68 -8.20 12.40
N PRO A 362 -22.77 -8.93 13.08
CA PRO A 362 -21.31 -8.88 12.93
C PRO A 362 -20.81 -9.41 11.57
N TRP A 363 -19.61 -8.97 11.18
CA TRP A 363 -18.92 -9.46 9.98
C TRP A 363 -18.62 -10.96 10.09
N PRO A 364 -18.63 -11.71 8.97
CA PRO A 364 -18.11 -13.08 8.95
C PRO A 364 -16.62 -13.11 9.36
N ALA A 365 -16.21 -14.14 10.12
CA ALA A 365 -14.83 -14.29 10.59
C ALA A 365 -13.80 -14.26 9.44
N ASP A 366 -14.05 -15.00 8.36
CA ASP A 366 -13.17 -15.03 7.18
C ASP A 366 -12.97 -13.63 6.56
N ALA A 367 -13.97 -12.75 6.63
CA ALA A 367 -13.85 -11.37 6.13
C ALA A 367 -12.96 -10.50 7.04
N VAL A 368 -13.01 -10.71 8.36
CA VAL A 368 -12.12 -10.03 9.31
C VAL A 368 -10.69 -10.51 9.13
N ASP A 369 -10.47 -11.82 8.91
CA ASP A 369 -9.17 -12.37 8.60
C ASP A 369 -8.58 -11.75 7.32
N ASP A 370 -9.38 -11.64 6.26
CA ASP A 370 -8.97 -11.00 5.00
C ASP A 370 -8.61 -9.51 5.20
N LEU A 371 -9.35 -8.78 6.05
CA LEU A 371 -9.00 -7.40 6.42
C LEU A 371 -7.64 -7.33 7.13
N LEU A 372 -7.38 -8.23 8.08
CA LEU A 372 -6.10 -8.28 8.80
C LEU A 372 -4.94 -8.66 7.86
N VAL A 373 -5.16 -9.57 6.91
CA VAL A 373 -4.19 -9.93 5.87
C VAL A 373 -3.88 -8.74 4.97
N LEU A 374 -4.91 -8.01 4.51
CA LEU A 374 -4.74 -6.78 3.73
C LEU A 374 -3.87 -5.75 4.48
N LEU A 375 -4.21 -5.47 5.74
CA LEU A 375 -3.51 -4.45 6.52
C LEU A 375 -2.08 -4.87 6.92
N SER A 376 -1.82 -6.18 6.99
CA SER A 376 -0.51 -6.74 7.33
C SER A 376 0.39 -7.03 6.12
N ALA A 377 -0.09 -6.78 4.89
CA ALA A 377 0.65 -7.06 3.65
C ALA A 377 1.81 -6.07 3.38
N GLY A 378 2.03 -5.09 4.27
CA GLY A 378 3.07 -4.09 4.12
C GLY A 378 2.75 -3.05 3.05
N PRO A 379 3.75 -2.48 2.33
CA PRO A 379 3.55 -1.33 1.44
C PRO A 379 2.50 -1.53 0.33
N ALA A 380 2.22 -2.77 -0.08
CA ALA A 380 1.19 -3.05 -1.09
C ALA A 380 -0.23 -2.72 -0.61
N ALA A 381 -0.49 -2.79 0.71
CA ALA A 381 -1.78 -2.46 1.33
C ALA A 381 -2.24 -1.05 0.96
N VAL A 382 -1.29 -0.11 0.84
CA VAL A 382 -1.53 1.27 0.42
C VAL A 382 -2.22 1.33 -0.95
N ALA A 383 -1.62 0.72 -1.97
CA ALA A 383 -2.14 0.81 -3.34
C ALA A 383 -3.46 0.05 -3.48
N THR A 384 -3.64 -1.02 -2.73
CA THR A 384 -4.89 -1.79 -2.69
C THR A 384 -6.02 -0.99 -2.03
N ILE A 385 -5.80 -0.44 -0.83
CA ILE A 385 -6.79 0.40 -0.14
C ILE A 385 -7.10 1.64 -0.98
N GLU A 386 -6.10 2.24 -1.62
CA GLU A 386 -6.29 3.37 -2.53
C GLU A 386 -7.25 3.03 -3.66
N SER A 387 -7.06 1.88 -4.30
CA SER A 387 -7.90 1.45 -5.41
C SER A 387 -9.35 1.19 -4.96
N LEU A 388 -9.55 0.66 -3.74
CA LEU A 388 -10.88 0.45 -3.16
C LEU A 388 -11.54 1.77 -2.75
N ASP A 389 -10.78 2.69 -2.14
CA ASP A 389 -11.26 4.00 -1.69
C ASP A 389 -11.72 4.85 -2.87
N ARG A 390 -10.95 4.83 -3.97
CA ARG A 390 -11.27 5.52 -5.23
C ARG A 390 -12.65 5.16 -5.76
N VAL A 391 -13.07 3.89 -5.68
CA VAL A 391 -14.39 3.44 -6.14
C VAL A 391 -15.44 3.37 -5.03
N GLY A 392 -15.15 3.93 -3.85
CA GLY A 392 -16.06 3.98 -2.70
C GLY A 392 -16.22 2.67 -1.91
N LEU A 393 -15.56 1.59 -2.34
CA LEU A 393 -15.62 0.29 -1.66
C LEU A 393 -15.01 0.35 -0.26
N TRP A 394 -13.95 1.14 -0.05
CA TRP A 394 -13.33 1.29 1.28
C TRP A 394 -14.25 2.00 2.28
N THR A 395 -14.86 3.12 1.89
CA THR A 395 -15.83 3.83 2.74
C THR A 395 -17.10 3.03 2.98
N ARG A 396 -17.46 2.12 2.07
CA ARG A 396 -18.55 1.17 2.32
C ARG A 396 -18.22 0.20 3.46
N LEU A 397 -16.98 -0.26 3.57
CA LEU A 397 -16.51 -1.12 4.67
C LEU A 397 -16.35 -0.33 5.98
N LEU A 398 -15.82 0.89 5.90
CA LEU A 398 -15.55 1.77 7.03
C LEU A 398 -16.20 3.15 6.79
N PRO A 399 -17.51 3.33 7.07
CA PRO A 399 -18.21 4.60 6.86
C PRO A 399 -17.57 5.79 7.59
N GLU A 400 -16.92 5.52 8.73
CA GLU A 400 -16.19 6.51 9.53
C GLU A 400 -15.03 7.17 8.77
N TRP A 401 -14.52 6.50 7.73
CA TRP A 401 -13.45 6.97 6.85
C TRP A 401 -13.80 8.26 6.11
N ALA A 402 -15.09 8.47 5.80
CA ALA A 402 -15.53 9.63 5.00
C ALA A 402 -15.12 10.98 5.62
N ALA A 403 -15.02 11.08 6.94
CA ALA A 403 -14.66 12.32 7.63
C ALA A 403 -13.15 12.61 7.65
N ILE A 404 -12.32 11.61 7.36
CA ILE A 404 -10.85 11.72 7.37
C ILE A 404 -10.24 11.55 5.97
N ARG A 405 -11.02 11.10 5.00
CA ARG A 405 -10.62 11.00 3.58
C ARG A 405 -10.14 12.35 3.09
N ASP A 406 -8.95 12.37 2.50
CA ASP A 406 -8.28 13.57 1.99
C ASP A 406 -8.13 14.70 3.02
N LEU A 407 -8.25 14.41 4.32
CA LEU A 407 -8.17 15.40 5.38
C LEU A 407 -6.69 15.78 5.61
N PRO A 408 -6.27 17.03 5.33
CA PRO A 408 -4.89 17.42 5.53
C PRO A 408 -4.55 17.46 7.03
N PRO A 409 -3.29 17.17 7.41
CA PRO A 409 -2.88 17.24 8.79
C PRO A 409 -2.86 18.70 9.27
N ARG A 410 -3.16 18.92 10.55
CA ARG A 410 -3.04 20.26 11.16
C ARG A 410 -1.60 20.66 11.46
N ASP A 411 -0.75 19.69 11.78
CA ASP A 411 0.66 19.93 12.12
C ASP A 411 1.54 19.64 10.90
N ALA A 412 2.43 20.58 10.56
CA ALA A 412 3.34 20.51 9.40
C ALA A 412 4.37 19.36 9.44
N ILE A 413 4.47 18.67 10.57
CA ILE A 413 5.37 17.52 10.76
C ILE A 413 4.83 16.27 10.03
N HIS A 414 3.52 16.18 9.84
CA HIS A 414 2.91 15.06 9.15
C HIS A 414 3.18 15.16 7.64
N THR A 415 3.67 14.07 7.08
CA THR A 415 3.99 13.94 5.65
C THR A 415 2.74 13.67 4.83
N TRP A 416 1.68 13.15 5.45
CA TRP A 416 0.51 12.59 4.78
C TRP A 416 -0.80 13.23 5.27
N THR A 417 -1.85 13.17 4.46
CA THR A 417 -3.24 13.35 4.93
C THR A 417 -3.59 12.26 5.95
N VAL A 418 -4.62 12.51 6.77
CA VAL A 418 -4.97 11.63 7.89
C VAL A 418 -5.29 10.20 7.42
N ASP A 419 -6.12 10.04 6.39
CA ASP A 419 -6.42 8.75 5.78
C ASP A 419 -5.17 7.98 5.34
N ARG A 420 -4.26 8.63 4.61
CA ARG A 420 -3.00 8.01 4.17
C ARG A 420 -2.09 7.69 5.36
N HIS A 421 -2.01 8.57 6.35
CA HIS A 421 -1.25 8.36 7.58
C HIS A 421 -1.70 7.11 8.33
N LEU A 422 -3.01 6.85 8.43
CA LEU A 422 -3.53 5.66 9.08
C LEU A 422 -3.10 4.37 8.37
N VAL A 423 -3.13 4.35 7.03
CA VAL A 423 -2.66 3.19 6.26
C VAL A 423 -1.15 3.01 6.39
N GLU A 424 -0.37 4.10 6.31
CA GLU A 424 1.08 4.05 6.53
C GLU A 424 1.42 3.57 7.95
N THR A 425 0.64 3.97 8.95
CA THR A 425 0.79 3.53 10.34
C THR A 425 0.52 2.04 10.46
N ALA A 426 -0.52 1.51 9.80
CA ALA A 426 -0.78 0.07 9.75
C ALA A 426 0.37 -0.70 9.07
N VAL A 427 0.91 -0.16 7.97
CA VAL A 427 2.10 -0.71 7.31
C VAL A 427 3.31 -0.75 8.25
N ARG A 428 3.58 0.33 8.99
CA ARG A 428 4.66 0.35 10.00
C ARG A 428 4.40 -0.62 11.15
N ALA A 429 3.16 -0.69 11.63
CA ALA A 429 2.75 -1.58 12.70
C ALA A 429 2.89 -3.07 12.33
N SER A 430 2.72 -3.42 11.05
CA SER A 430 2.94 -4.80 10.57
C SER A 430 4.39 -5.29 10.80
N ALA A 431 5.37 -4.39 10.77
CA ALA A 431 6.76 -4.71 11.09
C ALA A 431 7.00 -4.95 12.59
N PHE A 432 6.01 -4.66 13.45
CA PHE A 432 6.05 -4.86 14.90
C PHE A 432 5.10 -5.96 15.39
N ALA A 433 4.42 -6.66 14.48
CA ALA A 433 3.45 -7.68 14.86
C ALA A 433 4.06 -8.80 15.73
N THR A 434 5.35 -9.16 15.56
CA THR A 434 6.03 -10.13 16.43
C THR A 434 6.41 -9.60 17.82
N ARG A 435 6.26 -8.30 18.08
CA ARG A 435 6.62 -7.69 19.38
C ARG A 435 5.49 -7.76 20.40
N VAL A 436 4.28 -8.12 19.99
CA VAL A 436 3.07 -8.01 20.81
C VAL A 436 2.26 -9.31 20.78
N ALA A 437 1.56 -9.63 21.86
CA ALA A 437 0.68 -10.80 21.93
C ALA A 437 -0.65 -10.63 21.16
N ARG A 438 -1.01 -9.37 20.82
CA ARG A 438 -2.24 -9.02 20.07
C ARG A 438 -1.93 -8.24 18.79
N PRO A 439 -1.33 -8.89 17.78
CA PRO A 439 -0.99 -8.24 16.52
C PRO A 439 -2.23 -7.78 15.74
N ASP A 440 -3.36 -8.49 15.86
CA ASP A 440 -4.66 -8.07 15.34
C ASP A 440 -5.07 -6.70 15.87
N LEU A 441 -5.01 -6.51 17.19
CA LEU A 441 -5.39 -5.25 17.83
C LEU A 441 -4.36 -4.15 17.57
N LEU A 442 -3.09 -4.48 17.42
CA LEU A 442 -2.07 -3.52 16.98
C LEU A 442 -2.39 -2.96 15.59
N ILE A 443 -2.70 -3.83 14.62
CA ILE A 443 -3.00 -3.43 13.25
C ILE A 443 -4.31 -2.65 13.17
N LEU A 444 -5.35 -3.11 13.85
CA LEU A 444 -6.62 -2.39 13.91
C LEU A 444 -6.48 -1.04 14.64
N ALA A 445 -5.75 -0.98 15.76
CA ALA A 445 -5.49 0.27 16.45
C ALA A 445 -4.65 1.22 15.59
N ALA A 446 -3.67 0.71 14.83
CA ALA A 446 -2.89 1.50 13.90
C ALA A 446 -3.77 2.16 12.82
N LEU A 447 -4.72 1.41 12.25
CA LEU A 447 -5.68 1.95 11.29
C LEU A 447 -6.68 2.94 11.92
N LEU A 448 -6.98 2.81 13.21
CA LEU A 448 -8.07 3.54 13.87
C LEU A 448 -7.62 4.64 14.83
N HIS A 449 -6.34 4.75 15.18
CA HIS A 449 -5.87 5.63 16.27
C HIS A 449 -6.31 7.09 16.10
N ASP A 450 -6.37 7.55 14.85
CA ASP A 450 -6.73 8.91 14.45
C ASP A 450 -8.08 9.01 13.73
N ILE A 451 -8.89 7.95 13.72
CA ILE A 451 -10.19 7.90 13.01
C ILE A 451 -11.17 9.00 13.48
N GLY A 452 -11.00 9.49 14.71
CA GLY A 452 -11.80 10.56 15.30
C GLY A 452 -11.45 11.97 14.82
N LYS A 453 -10.38 12.16 14.03
CA LYS A 453 -10.04 13.47 13.44
C LYS A 453 -11.17 13.98 12.52
N GLY A 454 -11.20 15.29 12.28
CA GLY A 454 -12.23 15.95 11.46
C GLY A 454 -13.56 16.26 12.17
N ARG A 455 -13.70 15.95 13.47
CA ARG A 455 -14.99 16.01 14.20
C ARG A 455 -15.06 17.02 15.37
N GLY A 456 -14.15 17.99 15.43
CA GLY A 456 -14.28 19.20 16.29
C GLY A 456 -13.99 19.05 17.80
N THR A 457 -14.01 17.85 18.37
CA THR A 457 -13.62 17.57 19.78
C THR A 457 -12.31 16.78 19.87
N ASP A 458 -11.92 16.29 21.06
CA ASP A 458 -10.71 15.47 21.23
C ASP A 458 -10.83 14.18 20.41
N HIS A 459 -10.05 14.11 19.32
CA HIS A 459 -10.05 13.00 18.37
C HIS A 459 -9.76 11.65 19.04
N SER A 460 -8.99 11.60 20.13
CA SER A 460 -8.71 10.35 20.82
C SER A 460 -9.95 9.84 21.59
N VAL A 461 -10.83 10.73 22.07
CA VAL A 461 -12.09 10.34 22.73
C VAL A 461 -13.09 9.83 21.70
N ILE A 462 -13.34 10.60 20.64
CA ILE A 462 -14.26 10.16 19.57
C ILE A 462 -13.72 8.88 18.91
N GLY A 463 -12.41 8.82 18.66
CA GLY A 463 -11.78 7.64 18.07
C GLY A 463 -12.04 6.39 18.90
N ALA A 464 -12.00 6.49 20.23
CA ALA A 464 -12.29 5.37 21.13
C ALA A 464 -13.77 4.94 21.06
N GLU A 465 -14.70 5.89 20.98
CA GLU A 465 -16.13 5.59 20.81
C GLU A 465 -16.39 4.89 19.46
N LEU A 466 -15.77 5.39 18.38
CA LEU A 466 -15.85 4.78 17.05
C LEU A 466 -15.21 3.39 17.03
N ALA A 467 -14.08 3.21 17.71
CA ALA A 467 -13.40 1.92 17.80
C ALA A 467 -14.28 0.84 18.45
N THR A 468 -15.09 1.19 19.46
CA THR A 468 -16.08 0.27 20.04
C THR A 468 -17.16 -0.13 19.04
N VAL A 469 -17.69 0.84 18.29
CA VAL A 469 -18.71 0.60 17.24
C VAL A 469 -18.14 -0.27 16.13
N ILE A 470 -16.91 0.02 15.68
CA ILE A 470 -16.21 -0.74 14.65
C ILE A 470 -15.92 -2.15 15.16
N GLY A 471 -15.42 -2.32 16.38
CA GLY A 471 -15.14 -3.64 16.95
C GLY A 471 -16.38 -4.52 17.04
N ALA A 472 -17.52 -3.97 17.47
CA ALA A 472 -18.79 -4.67 17.45
C ALA A 472 -19.24 -5.04 16.02
N ARG A 473 -19.03 -4.15 15.05
CA ARG A 473 -19.32 -4.40 13.62
C ARG A 473 -18.46 -5.54 13.06
N LEU A 474 -17.19 -5.58 13.42
CA LEU A 474 -16.25 -6.65 13.06
C LEU A 474 -16.54 -7.97 13.79
N GLY A 475 -17.47 -8.01 14.75
CA GLY A 475 -17.76 -9.22 15.52
C GLY A 475 -16.71 -9.55 16.58
N MET A 476 -15.93 -8.57 17.02
CA MET A 476 -14.95 -8.74 18.09
C MET A 476 -15.65 -9.03 19.41
N TRP A 477 -14.98 -9.79 20.27
CA TRP A 477 -15.45 -10.03 21.62
C TRP A 477 -15.47 -8.71 22.41
N PRO A 478 -16.40 -8.51 23.36
CA PRO A 478 -16.50 -7.24 24.10
C PRO A 478 -15.19 -6.78 24.75
N ALA A 479 -14.40 -7.72 25.28
CA ALA A 479 -13.09 -7.44 25.88
C ALA A 479 -12.07 -6.91 24.84
N ASP A 480 -12.09 -7.46 23.63
CA ASP A 480 -11.19 -7.04 22.55
C ASP A 480 -11.61 -5.67 21.99
N ALA A 481 -12.91 -5.42 21.86
CA ALA A 481 -13.42 -4.11 21.47
C ALA A 481 -13.10 -3.04 22.53
N GLU A 482 -13.17 -3.38 23.81
CA GLU A 482 -12.75 -2.51 24.91
C GLU A 482 -11.24 -2.23 24.88
N MET A 483 -10.42 -3.26 24.65
CA MET A 483 -8.98 -3.12 24.48
C MET A 483 -8.65 -2.21 23.28
N LEU A 484 -9.27 -2.43 22.13
CA LEU A 484 -9.11 -1.60 20.93
C LEU A 484 -9.49 -0.14 21.22
N SER A 485 -10.63 0.08 21.88
CA SER A 485 -11.07 1.41 22.30
C SER A 485 -10.05 2.09 23.21
N LYS A 486 -9.50 1.35 24.18
CA LYS A 486 -8.45 1.83 25.09
C LYS A 486 -7.15 2.19 24.36
N LEU A 487 -6.71 1.36 23.41
CA LEU A 487 -5.54 1.64 22.57
C LEU A 487 -5.72 2.93 21.77
N VAL A 488 -6.86 3.10 21.11
CA VAL A 488 -7.18 4.34 20.37
C VAL A 488 -7.29 5.54 21.31
N ARG A 489 -7.91 5.39 22.49
CA ARG A 489 -8.02 6.45 23.50
C ARG A 489 -6.66 6.98 23.96
N HIS A 490 -5.70 6.07 24.11
CA HIS A 490 -4.42 6.34 24.74
C HIS A 490 -3.23 6.35 23.78
N HIS A 491 -3.44 6.33 22.45
CA HIS A 491 -2.35 6.27 21.47
C HIS A 491 -1.27 7.37 21.62
N LEU A 492 -1.61 8.54 22.17
CA LEU A 492 -0.65 9.62 22.45
C LEU A 492 0.00 9.55 23.85
N LEU A 493 -0.42 8.62 24.72
CA LEU A 493 -0.03 8.56 26.13
C LEU A 493 1.48 8.41 26.30
N LEU A 494 2.08 7.38 25.70
CA LEU A 494 3.51 7.09 25.87
C LEU A 494 4.38 8.19 25.28
N ALA A 495 4.07 8.65 24.06
CA ALA A 495 4.81 9.73 23.41
C ALA A 495 4.73 11.05 24.20
N LYS A 496 3.56 11.44 24.71
CA LYS A 496 3.39 12.66 25.51
C LYS A 496 4.06 12.54 26.87
N THR A 497 3.92 11.41 27.55
CA THR A 497 4.51 11.21 28.89
C THR A 497 6.03 11.18 28.81
N ALA A 498 6.60 10.37 27.91
CA ALA A 498 8.04 10.23 27.77
C ALA A 498 8.79 11.53 27.43
N THR A 499 8.12 12.45 26.73
CA THR A 499 8.74 13.72 26.30
C THR A 499 8.42 14.92 27.19
N ARG A 500 7.43 14.82 28.10
CA ARG A 500 6.94 15.98 28.89
C ARG A 500 6.93 15.76 30.40
N ARG A 501 7.19 14.56 30.88
CA ARG A 501 7.16 14.21 32.32
C ARG A 501 8.51 13.64 32.76
N ASP A 502 8.72 13.63 34.08
CA ASP A 502 9.88 12.98 34.68
C ASP A 502 9.61 11.47 34.78
N LEU A 503 10.43 10.67 34.11
CA LEU A 503 10.31 9.21 34.11
C LEU A 503 10.75 8.58 35.44
N HIS A 504 11.44 9.33 36.31
CA HIS A 504 11.84 8.89 37.65
C HIS A 504 10.77 9.10 38.71
N ASP A 505 9.73 9.87 38.42
CA ASP A 505 8.62 10.09 39.34
C ASP A 505 7.70 8.83 39.39
N PRO A 506 7.57 8.16 40.55
CA PRO A 506 6.68 7.01 40.69
C PRO A 506 5.22 7.32 40.39
N GLN A 507 4.76 8.57 40.60
CA GLN A 507 3.38 8.96 40.28
C GLN A 507 3.15 8.99 38.77
N THR A 508 4.15 9.39 37.99
CA THR A 508 4.10 9.37 36.53
C THR A 508 4.01 7.94 36.00
N ILE A 509 4.78 7.01 36.57
CA ILE A 509 4.76 5.58 36.20
C ILE A 509 3.41 4.95 36.56
N ALA A 510 2.92 5.20 37.79
CA ALA A 510 1.64 4.70 38.26
C ALA A 510 0.48 5.23 37.40
N ALA A 511 0.48 6.51 37.04
CA ALA A 511 -0.55 7.10 36.19
C ALA A 511 -0.63 6.47 34.79
N VAL A 512 0.52 6.09 34.20
CA VAL A 512 0.53 5.35 32.93
C VAL A 512 0.01 3.94 33.12
N ALA A 513 0.42 3.25 34.19
CA ALA A 513 -0.04 1.91 34.50
C ALA A 513 -1.55 1.85 34.73
N ASP A 514 -2.09 2.79 35.51
CA ASP A 514 -3.52 2.92 35.77
C ASP A 514 -4.30 3.24 34.49
N ALA A 515 -3.76 4.11 33.62
CA ALA A 515 -4.41 4.47 32.36
C ALA A 515 -4.57 3.28 31.39
N VAL A 516 -3.62 2.33 31.39
CA VAL A 516 -3.76 1.08 30.62
C VAL A 516 -4.54 0.01 31.38
N GLY A 517 -4.91 0.26 32.64
CA GLY A 517 -5.67 -0.65 33.50
C GLY A 517 -4.82 -1.73 34.18
N GLY A 518 -3.51 -1.51 34.31
CA GLY A 518 -2.56 -2.49 34.85
C GLY A 518 -2.29 -3.68 33.93
N ASP A 519 -2.73 -3.61 32.66
CA ASP A 519 -2.60 -4.69 31.70
C ASP A 519 -1.29 -4.56 30.88
N PRO A 520 -0.32 -5.47 31.06
CA PRO A 520 0.94 -5.43 30.32
C PRO A 520 0.75 -5.64 28.81
N VAL A 521 -0.28 -6.38 28.38
CA VAL A 521 -0.56 -6.61 26.95
C VAL A 521 -1.00 -5.31 26.28
N VAL A 522 -1.84 -4.51 26.94
CA VAL A 522 -2.23 -3.17 26.47
C VAL A 522 -1.01 -2.26 26.36
N LEU A 523 -0.12 -2.30 27.35
CA LEU A 523 1.09 -1.48 27.37
C LEU A 523 2.02 -1.82 26.19
N ASP A 524 2.23 -3.11 25.91
CA ASP A 524 3.09 -3.57 24.82
C ASP A 524 2.52 -3.22 23.44
N VAL A 525 1.21 -3.40 23.24
CA VAL A 525 0.55 -2.99 22.00
C VAL A 525 0.60 -1.48 21.83
N LEU A 526 0.38 -0.71 22.91
CA LEU A 526 0.48 0.74 22.88
C LEU A 526 1.90 1.23 22.58
N HIS A 527 2.92 0.53 23.07
CA HIS A 527 4.32 0.80 22.76
C HIS A 527 4.61 0.63 21.28
N ALA A 528 4.25 -0.52 20.70
CA ALA A 528 4.43 -0.78 19.28
C ALA A 528 3.63 0.21 18.40
N LEU A 529 2.39 0.53 18.79
CA LEU A 529 1.57 1.53 18.10
C LEU A 529 2.22 2.92 18.12
N THR A 530 2.76 3.34 19.27
CA THR A 530 3.44 4.64 19.42
C THR A 530 4.66 4.75 18.51
N GLU A 531 5.44 3.68 18.37
CA GLU A 531 6.57 3.62 17.45
C GLU A 531 6.12 3.66 15.99
N ALA A 532 5.09 2.89 15.63
CA ALA A 532 4.55 2.83 14.28
C ALA A 532 4.02 4.19 13.81
N ASP A 533 3.22 4.86 14.65
CA ASP A 533 2.67 6.19 14.39
C ASP A 533 3.79 7.23 14.19
N ALA A 534 4.79 7.23 15.07
CA ALA A 534 5.93 8.13 14.95
C ALA A 534 6.75 7.90 13.68
N LEU A 535 6.91 6.66 13.23
CA LEU A 535 7.60 6.32 11.98
C LEU A 535 6.78 6.68 10.73
N ALA A 536 5.45 6.66 10.82
CA ALA A 536 4.55 7.03 9.73
C ALA A 536 4.35 8.55 9.60
N THR A 537 4.47 9.30 10.70
CA THR A 537 4.26 10.76 10.74
C THR A 537 5.20 11.51 9.79
N GLY A 538 6.52 11.29 9.89
CA GLY A 538 7.48 12.01 9.06
C GLY A 538 8.94 11.82 9.47
N PRO A 539 9.88 12.28 8.62
CA PRO A 539 11.30 12.13 8.87
C PRO A 539 11.72 12.83 10.17
N GLY A 540 12.45 12.12 11.04
CA GLY A 540 12.99 12.66 12.28
C GLY A 540 12.01 12.71 13.47
N VAL A 541 10.74 12.29 13.29
CA VAL A 541 9.75 12.22 14.39
C VAL A 541 10.08 11.09 15.37
N TRP A 542 10.59 9.98 14.84
CA TRP A 542 11.18 8.90 15.62
C TRP A 542 12.71 9.03 15.61
N SER A 543 13.31 9.02 16.79
CA SER A 543 14.76 9.11 16.98
C SER A 543 15.21 8.12 18.06
N GLU A 544 16.49 7.74 18.06
CA GLU A 544 17.07 6.84 19.08
C GLU A 544 16.82 7.35 20.50
N TRP A 545 16.91 8.67 20.70
CA TRP A 545 16.61 9.30 21.98
C TRP A 545 15.14 9.09 22.40
N LYS A 546 14.18 9.34 21.50
CA LYS A 546 12.75 9.16 21.80
C LYS A 546 12.41 7.69 22.06
N ALA A 547 13.02 6.78 21.28
CA ALA A 547 12.89 5.34 21.47
C ALA A 547 13.37 4.91 22.88
N SER A 548 14.52 5.43 23.32
CA SER A 548 15.08 5.12 24.64
C SER A 548 14.18 5.58 25.80
N LEU A 549 13.59 6.78 25.70
CA LEU A 549 12.70 7.32 26.73
C LEU A 549 11.40 6.53 26.84
N ILE A 550 10.80 6.19 25.70
CA ILE A 550 9.56 5.40 25.68
C ILE A 550 9.84 3.97 26.19
N SER A 551 10.94 3.36 25.77
CA SER A 551 11.34 2.03 26.23
C SER A 551 11.60 2.00 27.75
N ASP A 552 12.26 3.01 28.30
CA ASP A 552 12.51 3.11 29.75
C ASP A 552 11.20 3.32 30.53
N LEU A 553 10.27 4.14 30.03
CA LEU A 553 8.94 4.29 30.63
C LEU A 553 8.17 2.96 30.65
N VAL A 554 8.10 2.26 29.51
CA VAL A 554 7.42 0.97 29.37
C VAL A 554 8.03 -0.06 30.31
N ARG A 555 9.37 -0.16 30.36
CA ARG A 555 10.08 -1.05 31.28
C ARG A 555 9.72 -0.78 32.75
N ARG A 556 9.66 0.48 33.16
CA ARG A 556 9.29 0.86 34.54
C ARG A 556 7.83 0.56 34.85
N CYS A 557 6.91 0.75 33.90
CA CYS A 557 5.52 0.37 34.06
C CYS A 557 5.36 -1.15 34.22
N HIS A 558 6.07 -1.95 33.41
CA HIS A 558 6.11 -3.41 33.56
C HIS A 558 6.58 -3.84 34.95
N MET A 559 7.63 -3.22 35.49
CA MET A 559 8.10 -3.52 36.86
C MET A 559 7.03 -3.27 37.94
N VAL A 560 6.14 -2.29 37.75
CA VAL A 560 5.05 -1.99 38.70
C VAL A 560 3.87 -2.96 38.50
N MET A 561 3.61 -3.42 37.27
CA MET A 561 2.50 -4.32 36.95
C MET A 561 2.75 -5.79 37.29
N ALA A 562 4.01 -6.23 37.34
CA ALA A 562 4.42 -7.64 37.32
C ALA A 562 4.13 -8.51 38.57
N GLY A 563 3.02 -8.33 39.28
CA GLY A 563 2.59 -9.19 40.39
C GLY A 563 1.91 -10.54 40.01
N GLU A 564 2.58 -11.46 39.27
CA GLU A 564 2.21 -12.85 38.79
C GLU A 564 1.12 -12.99 37.67
N ASN A 565 0.94 -14.04 36.82
CA ASN A 565 1.37 -15.47 36.68
C ASN A 565 1.44 -15.93 35.17
N LEU A 566 2.05 -17.11 34.88
CA LEU A 566 2.26 -17.71 33.53
C LEU A 566 1.01 -18.39 32.88
N PRO A 567 0.96 -18.55 31.54
CA PRO A 567 -0.16 -19.23 30.83
C PRO A 567 -0.22 -20.75 31.07
N HIS A 568 -1.44 -21.31 31.05
CA HIS A 568 -1.74 -22.74 31.22
C HIS A 568 -2.52 -23.32 30.02
N PRO A 569 -2.35 -24.62 29.71
CA PRO A 569 -3.09 -25.28 28.62
C PRO A 569 -4.59 -25.43 28.92
N ASP A 570 -5.40 -25.44 27.85
CA ASP A 570 -6.87 -25.63 27.91
C ASP A 570 -7.22 -27.10 28.28
N PRO A 571 -8.34 -27.36 28.99
CA PRO A 571 -8.74 -28.72 29.40
C PRO A 571 -9.19 -29.62 28.22
N ILE A 572 -8.80 -30.90 28.25
CA ILE A 572 -9.07 -31.92 27.21
C ILE A 572 -10.54 -32.39 27.26
N ASP A 573 -11.18 -32.57 26.09
CA ASP A 573 -12.52 -33.16 25.99
C ASP A 573 -12.55 -34.63 26.49
N PRO A 574 -13.48 -35.00 27.41
CA PRO A 574 -13.63 -36.38 27.89
C PRO A 574 -13.81 -37.46 26.81
N GLU A 575 -14.33 -37.13 25.63
CA GLU A 575 -14.49 -38.08 24.51
C GLU A 575 -13.14 -38.59 23.99
N TYR A 576 -12.12 -37.72 23.92
CA TYR A 576 -10.79 -38.07 23.43
C TYR A 576 -9.96 -38.85 24.44
N LEU A 577 -10.26 -38.71 25.74
CA LEU A 577 -9.64 -39.51 26.80
C LEU A 577 -9.97 -41.01 26.63
N ALA A 578 -11.21 -41.34 26.28
CA ALA A 578 -11.63 -42.73 26.06
C ALA A 578 -11.02 -43.36 24.80
N LEU A 579 -10.73 -42.56 23.77
CA LEU A 579 -10.06 -43.02 22.55
C LEU A 579 -8.55 -43.19 22.74
N ALA A 580 -7.94 -42.38 23.62
CA ALA A 580 -6.53 -42.50 23.97
C ALA A 580 -6.19 -43.83 24.68
N ASP A 581 -7.15 -44.40 25.42
CA ASP A 581 -6.99 -45.68 26.13
C ASP A 581 -6.82 -46.91 25.20
N ASP A 582 -7.21 -46.82 23.92
CA ASP A 582 -7.07 -47.90 22.93
C ASP A 582 -5.63 -48.01 22.36
N HIS A 583 -4.76 -47.02 22.63
CA HIS A 583 -3.38 -46.92 22.13
C HIS A 583 -3.22 -47.11 20.59
N GLY A 584 -4.30 -46.89 19.83
CA GLY A 584 -4.32 -46.93 18.36
C GLY A 584 -4.06 -45.57 17.72
N VAL A 585 -3.95 -45.53 16.38
CA VAL A 585 -3.91 -44.28 15.61
C VAL A 585 -5.33 -43.93 15.15
N HIS A 586 -5.89 -42.86 15.68
CA HIS A 586 -7.21 -42.34 15.35
C HIS A 586 -7.07 -40.95 14.71
N VAL A 587 -7.79 -40.73 13.61
CA VAL A 587 -7.90 -39.41 12.99
C VAL A 587 -9.38 -39.12 12.73
N GLU A 588 -9.83 -37.99 13.21
CA GLU A 588 -11.18 -37.48 12.99
C GLU A 588 -11.12 -36.11 12.33
N VAL A 589 -12.05 -35.87 11.39
CA VAL A 589 -12.21 -34.57 10.72
C VAL A 589 -13.68 -34.17 10.84
N ARG A 590 -13.97 -33.12 11.59
CA ARG A 590 -15.31 -32.52 11.75
C ARG A 590 -15.34 -31.16 11.07
N GLN A 591 -16.45 -30.84 10.39
CA GLN A 591 -16.65 -29.51 9.83
C GLN A 591 -16.95 -28.51 10.96
N GLY A 592 -16.24 -27.39 10.99
CA GLY A 592 -16.47 -26.28 11.92
C GLY A 592 -17.28 -25.16 11.28
N ASP A 593 -17.14 -23.94 11.81
CA ASP A 593 -17.78 -22.76 11.24
C ASP A 593 -17.09 -22.32 9.93
N GLY A 594 -17.90 -21.98 8.91
CA GLY A 594 -17.42 -21.45 7.63
C GLY A 594 -16.57 -22.45 6.83
N SER A 595 -15.35 -22.03 6.48
CA SER A 595 -14.37 -22.79 5.69
C SER A 595 -13.40 -23.65 6.53
N ARG A 596 -13.57 -23.67 7.86
CA ARG A 596 -12.66 -24.32 8.81
C ARG A 596 -13.11 -25.72 9.21
N TYR A 597 -12.14 -26.57 9.54
CA TYR A 597 -12.32 -27.95 9.97
C TYR A 597 -11.55 -28.22 11.26
N HIS A 598 -12.16 -28.99 12.15
CA HIS A 598 -11.52 -29.51 13.35
C HIS A 598 -10.94 -30.89 13.02
N VAL A 599 -9.63 -31.05 13.19
CA VAL A 599 -8.94 -32.32 12.97
C VAL A 599 -8.32 -32.78 14.27
N VAL A 600 -8.69 -33.97 14.73
CA VAL A 600 -8.11 -34.59 15.93
C VAL A 600 -7.31 -35.79 15.51
N MET A 601 -6.05 -35.87 15.95
CA MET A 601 -5.13 -36.97 15.68
C MET A 601 -4.60 -37.54 17.01
N ILE A 602 -5.00 -38.77 17.33
CA ILE A 602 -4.61 -39.50 18.54
C ILE A 602 -3.68 -40.65 18.13
N ALA A 603 -2.55 -40.81 18.82
CA ALA A 603 -1.61 -41.91 18.59
C ALA A 603 -0.77 -42.17 19.86
N PRO A 604 -0.06 -43.32 19.96
CA PRO A 604 0.94 -43.55 20.99
C PRO A 604 1.93 -42.38 21.09
N ASP A 605 2.27 -41.98 22.32
CA ASP A 605 3.17 -40.87 22.58
C ASP A 605 4.61 -41.26 22.19
N GLU A 606 4.94 -40.97 20.93
CA GLU A 606 6.24 -41.19 20.33
C GLU A 606 6.88 -39.87 19.90
N ARG A 607 8.20 -39.80 20.00
CA ARG A 607 8.97 -38.62 19.59
C ARG A 607 8.68 -38.26 18.12
N GLY A 608 8.40 -36.97 17.89
CA GLY A 608 8.10 -36.42 16.57
C GLY A 608 6.66 -36.59 16.09
N LEU A 609 5.74 -37.13 16.90
CA LEU A 609 4.33 -37.29 16.52
C LEU A 609 3.67 -35.98 16.08
N LEU A 610 3.86 -34.89 16.83
CA LEU A 610 3.31 -33.57 16.47
C LEU A 610 3.87 -33.06 15.12
N SER A 611 5.17 -33.23 14.88
CA SER A 611 5.79 -32.83 13.61
C SER A 611 5.24 -33.64 12.43
N LYS A 612 5.09 -34.96 12.61
CA LYS A 612 4.50 -35.85 11.62
C LYS A 612 3.03 -35.49 11.33
N ALA A 613 2.23 -35.22 12.37
CA ALA A 613 0.83 -34.81 12.24
C ALA A 613 0.68 -33.47 11.49
N ALA A 614 1.41 -32.43 11.93
CA ALA A 614 1.42 -31.12 11.28
C ALA A 614 1.91 -31.20 9.83
N GLY A 615 2.89 -32.07 9.56
CA GLY A 615 3.41 -32.26 8.21
C GLY A 615 2.45 -33.04 7.29
N VAL A 616 1.71 -34.02 7.80
CA VAL A 616 0.63 -34.70 7.05
C VAL A 616 -0.47 -33.70 6.66
N LEU A 617 -0.85 -32.79 7.55
CA LEU A 617 -1.79 -31.70 7.23
C LEU A 617 -1.25 -30.81 6.11
N ALA A 618 0.01 -30.37 6.21
CA ALA A 618 0.65 -29.54 5.19
C ALA A 618 0.78 -30.24 3.82
N LEU A 619 1.06 -31.55 3.78
CA LEU A 619 1.13 -32.34 2.53
C LEU A 619 -0.21 -32.32 1.78
N ASN A 620 -1.33 -32.27 2.49
CA ASN A 620 -2.67 -32.20 1.92
C ASN A 620 -3.17 -30.77 1.70
N SER A 621 -2.27 -29.78 1.70
CA SER A 621 -2.61 -28.36 1.47
C SER A 621 -3.60 -27.79 2.49
N LEU A 622 -3.53 -28.27 3.74
CA LEU A 622 -4.30 -27.74 4.85
C LEU A 622 -3.44 -26.71 5.60
N ARG A 623 -3.93 -25.48 5.73
CA ARG A 623 -3.36 -24.44 6.57
C ARG A 623 -3.82 -24.66 8.01
N VAL A 624 -2.89 -24.67 8.96
CA VAL A 624 -3.18 -24.80 10.39
C VAL A 624 -3.40 -23.40 10.96
N HIS A 625 -4.55 -23.16 11.56
CA HIS A 625 -4.89 -21.89 12.24
C HIS A 625 -4.63 -21.97 13.74
N SER A 626 -4.91 -23.13 14.32
CA SER A 626 -4.52 -23.43 15.69
C SER A 626 -4.18 -24.90 15.87
N ALA A 627 -3.35 -25.17 16.87
CA ALA A 627 -3.05 -26.53 17.33
C ALA A 627 -2.91 -26.56 18.86
N ALA A 628 -3.47 -27.60 19.48
CA ALA A 628 -3.31 -27.91 20.89
C ALA A 628 -2.81 -29.34 21.04
N VAL A 629 -1.85 -29.54 21.95
CA VAL A 629 -1.24 -30.86 22.19
C VAL A 629 -1.32 -31.20 23.66
N ASN A 630 -1.86 -32.39 23.94
CA ASN A 630 -2.01 -32.91 25.27
C ASN A 630 -1.57 -34.38 25.33
N ILE A 631 -1.08 -34.83 26.49
CA ILE A 631 -0.66 -36.22 26.72
C ILE A 631 -1.56 -36.85 27.78
N HIS A 632 -2.10 -38.04 27.48
CA HIS A 632 -2.91 -38.83 28.42
C HIS A 632 -2.50 -40.30 28.38
N GLN A 633 -2.08 -40.86 29.53
CA GLN A 633 -1.75 -42.29 29.70
C GLN A 633 -0.82 -42.89 28.61
N GLY A 634 0.13 -42.11 28.08
CA GLY A 634 1.06 -42.58 27.03
C GLY A 634 0.51 -42.53 25.60
N ALA A 635 -0.61 -41.85 25.38
CA ALA A 635 -1.09 -41.43 24.06
C ALA A 635 -1.12 -39.90 23.98
N ALA A 636 -0.71 -39.34 22.83
CA ALA A 636 -0.82 -37.91 22.58
C ALA A 636 -2.09 -37.61 21.77
N ILE A 637 -2.77 -36.55 22.18
CA ILE A 637 -3.99 -36.03 21.56
C ILE A 637 -3.62 -34.68 20.93
N ASN A 638 -3.55 -34.66 19.60
CA ASN A 638 -3.27 -33.45 18.83
C ASN A 638 -4.56 -32.93 18.19
N GLU A 639 -5.00 -31.76 18.61
CA GLU A 639 -6.19 -31.09 18.08
C GLU A 639 -5.75 -29.94 17.18
N PHE A 640 -6.34 -29.84 15.99
CA PHE A 640 -6.02 -28.81 15.01
C PHE A 640 -7.29 -28.14 14.50
N VAL A 641 -7.23 -26.83 14.28
CA VAL A 641 -8.18 -26.10 13.43
C VAL A 641 -7.48 -25.79 12.12
N VAL A 642 -8.05 -26.23 11.01
CA VAL A 642 -7.42 -26.11 9.69
C VAL A 642 -8.38 -25.58 8.62
N SER A 643 -7.85 -25.00 7.55
CA SER A 643 -8.61 -24.72 6.33
C SER A 643 -7.88 -25.23 5.07
N PRO A 644 -8.61 -25.71 4.05
CA PRO A 644 -8.00 -26.09 2.79
C PRO A 644 -7.57 -24.85 1.99
N LEU A 645 -6.37 -24.87 1.40
CA LEU A 645 -5.91 -23.82 0.48
C LEU A 645 -6.72 -23.78 -0.83
N PHE A 646 -7.34 -24.90 -1.21
CA PHE A 646 -8.23 -25.02 -2.37
C PHE A 646 -9.12 -26.26 -2.22
N GLY A 647 -10.38 -26.15 -2.63
CA GLY A 647 -11.32 -27.29 -2.64
C GLY A 647 -11.75 -27.77 -1.24
N GLN A 648 -12.01 -29.06 -1.09
CA GLN A 648 -12.40 -29.71 0.16
C GLN A 648 -11.21 -30.45 0.81
N PRO A 649 -11.17 -30.59 2.15
CA PRO A 649 -10.09 -31.29 2.83
C PRO A 649 -10.06 -32.79 2.49
N ALA A 650 -8.89 -33.40 2.67
CA ALA A 650 -8.72 -34.85 2.52
C ALA A 650 -9.58 -35.63 3.53
N ALA A 651 -10.03 -36.83 3.12
CA ALA A 651 -10.79 -37.71 4.01
C ALA A 651 -9.95 -38.16 5.22
N ALA A 652 -10.59 -38.30 6.38
CA ALA A 652 -9.94 -38.70 7.64
C ALA A 652 -9.12 -39.99 7.51
N GLU A 653 -9.60 -40.97 6.73
CA GLU A 653 -8.90 -42.24 6.51
C GLU A 653 -7.59 -42.07 5.72
N LEU A 654 -7.52 -41.13 4.78
CA LEU A 654 -6.27 -40.81 4.07
C LEU A 654 -5.25 -40.17 5.01
N LEU A 655 -5.70 -39.22 5.84
CA LEU A 655 -4.85 -38.58 6.84
C LEU A 655 -4.34 -39.61 7.85
N ARG A 656 -5.20 -40.53 8.29
CA ARG A 656 -4.84 -41.65 9.18
C ARG A 656 -3.77 -42.55 8.56
N GLN A 657 -3.96 -42.98 7.31
CA GLN A 657 -2.97 -43.82 6.61
C GLN A 657 -1.63 -43.14 6.45
N GLN A 658 -1.63 -41.84 6.13
CA GLN A 658 -0.40 -41.06 6.02
C GLN A 658 0.27 -40.82 7.37
N LEU A 659 -0.49 -40.61 8.44
CA LEU A 659 0.03 -40.51 9.81
C LEU A 659 0.66 -41.83 10.26
N VAL A 660 -0.01 -42.96 10.01
CA VAL A 660 0.54 -44.30 10.27
C VAL A 660 1.84 -44.53 9.50
N GLY A 661 1.86 -44.20 8.20
CA GLY A 661 3.06 -44.30 7.37
C GLY A 661 4.20 -43.36 7.82
N ALA A 662 3.87 -42.17 8.33
CA ALA A 662 4.86 -41.24 8.87
C ALA A 662 5.42 -41.73 10.22
N LEU A 663 4.59 -42.37 11.07
CA LEU A 663 5.03 -42.98 12.33
C LEU A 663 5.90 -44.21 12.09
N ALA A 664 5.56 -45.06 11.12
CA ALA A 664 6.35 -46.21 10.71
C ALA A 664 7.67 -45.85 10.00
N GLY A 665 7.85 -44.58 9.60
CA GLY A 665 9.00 -44.11 8.84
C GLY A 665 8.94 -44.38 7.33
N ASP A 666 7.83 -44.93 6.83
CA ASP A 666 7.58 -45.17 5.40
C ASP A 666 7.38 -43.85 4.62
N ILE A 667 6.91 -42.81 5.29
CA ILE A 667 6.71 -41.47 4.73
C ILE A 667 7.66 -40.49 5.42
N ASN A 668 8.69 -40.04 4.70
CA ASN A 668 9.57 -38.97 5.17
C ASN A 668 8.94 -37.60 4.90
N VAL A 669 8.06 -37.19 5.81
CA VAL A 669 7.29 -35.95 5.72
C VAL A 669 8.17 -34.69 5.57
N PRO A 670 9.25 -34.48 6.36
CA PRO A 670 10.14 -33.34 6.18
C PRO A 670 10.75 -33.26 4.79
N ALA A 671 11.31 -34.37 4.27
CA ALA A 671 11.93 -34.39 2.95
C ALA A 671 10.92 -34.14 1.81
N MET A 672 9.66 -34.55 1.98
CA MET A 672 8.61 -34.29 1.00
C MET A 672 8.17 -32.82 1.00
N LEU A 673 8.11 -32.17 2.16
CA LEU A 673 7.84 -30.74 2.27
C LEU A 673 8.97 -29.90 1.68
N ASP A 674 10.23 -30.27 1.91
CA ASP A 674 11.40 -29.59 1.34
C ASP A 674 11.45 -29.72 -0.19
N ARG A 675 11.19 -30.92 -0.75
CA ARG A 675 11.09 -31.10 -2.22
C ARG A 675 9.97 -30.28 -2.85
N ARG A 676 8.83 -30.13 -2.16
CA ARG A 676 7.72 -29.29 -2.62
C ARG A 676 8.13 -27.82 -2.68
N ARG A 677 8.86 -27.34 -1.66
CA ARG A 677 9.44 -26.00 -1.64
C ARG A 677 10.48 -25.78 -2.71
N GLU A 678 11.38 -26.72 -2.94
CA GLU A 678 12.35 -26.65 -4.02
C GLU A 678 11.65 -26.59 -5.38
N GLY A 679 10.58 -27.37 -5.59
CA GLY A 679 9.76 -27.30 -6.80
C GLY A 679 9.00 -25.98 -6.98
N GLU A 680 8.63 -25.32 -5.89
CA GLU A 680 8.02 -23.97 -5.88
C GLU A 680 9.08 -22.87 -6.10
N ALA A 681 10.29 -23.01 -5.55
CA ALA A 681 11.42 -22.11 -5.73
C ALA A 681 12.02 -22.19 -7.15
N HIS A 682 12.08 -23.38 -7.76
CA HIS A 682 12.53 -23.58 -9.15
C HIS A 682 11.50 -23.09 -10.20
N ASN A 683 10.30 -22.70 -9.77
CA ASN A 683 9.34 -21.96 -10.61
C ASN A 683 9.50 -20.43 -10.49
N SER A 684 10.46 -19.94 -9.71
CA SER A 684 10.92 -18.56 -9.81
C SER A 684 11.73 -18.38 -11.09
N PRO A 685 11.43 -17.40 -11.95
CA PRO A 685 12.19 -17.20 -13.17
C PRO A 685 13.62 -16.74 -12.84
N VAL A 686 14.60 -17.57 -13.17
CA VAL A 686 15.97 -17.10 -13.40
C VAL A 686 15.92 -16.17 -14.61
N GLY A 687 15.99 -14.86 -14.38
CA GLY A 687 16.15 -13.88 -15.45
C GLY A 687 15.37 -12.56 -15.35
N ASP A 688 14.68 -12.26 -14.25
CA ASP A 688 14.14 -10.91 -14.06
C ASP A 688 15.25 -9.98 -13.54
N VAL A 689 15.67 -9.04 -14.40
CA VAL A 689 16.29 -7.80 -13.92
C VAL A 689 15.26 -7.15 -12.98
N PRO A 690 15.60 -6.82 -11.73
CA PRO A 690 14.68 -6.13 -10.83
C PRO A 690 14.35 -4.76 -11.44
N THR A 691 13.24 -4.66 -12.17
CA THR A 691 12.62 -3.38 -12.50
C THR A 691 11.81 -2.95 -11.30
N GLY A 692 12.53 -2.42 -10.31
CA GLY A 692 12.00 -2.00 -9.03
C GLY A 692 13.15 -1.98 -8.03
N VAL A 693 13.34 -0.85 -7.36
CA VAL A 693 14.16 -0.77 -6.14
C VAL A 693 13.79 -1.97 -5.26
N PRO A 694 14.74 -2.72 -4.69
CA PRO A 694 14.40 -3.81 -3.78
C PRO A 694 13.42 -3.25 -2.74
N ALA A 695 12.17 -3.70 -2.80
CA ALA A 695 11.31 -3.56 -1.64
C ALA A 695 12.00 -4.41 -0.58
N HIS A 696 12.80 -3.77 0.27
CA HIS A 696 13.08 -4.31 1.57
C HIS A 696 11.72 -4.60 2.17
N ARG A 697 11.25 -5.84 2.10
CA ARG A 697 10.18 -6.32 2.97
C ARG A 697 10.68 -6.05 4.38
N PRO A 698 10.10 -5.12 5.14
CA PRO A 698 10.29 -5.15 6.57
C PRO A 698 9.32 -6.22 7.07
N THR A 699 9.59 -7.50 6.77
CA THR A 699 8.98 -8.58 7.54
C THR A 699 9.55 -8.47 8.93
N ALA A 700 8.70 -8.35 9.94
CA ALA A 700 9.12 -8.39 11.33
C ALA A 700 10.04 -9.60 11.52
N PRO A 701 11.28 -9.43 12.03
CA PRO A 701 12.17 -10.56 12.22
C PRO A 701 11.49 -11.55 13.18
N PRO A 702 11.65 -12.87 12.96
CA PRO A 702 11.14 -13.87 13.89
C PRO A 702 11.72 -13.62 15.29
N ARG A 703 10.94 -13.89 16.34
CA ARG A 703 11.40 -13.73 17.72
C ARG A 703 11.25 -15.04 18.47
N ILE A 704 12.26 -15.35 19.28
CA ILE A 704 12.28 -16.49 20.21
C ILE A 704 12.28 -15.89 21.61
N LEU A 705 11.20 -16.13 22.35
CA LEU A 705 10.94 -15.58 23.67
C LEU A 705 11.00 -16.73 24.67
N TRP A 706 11.88 -16.63 25.67
CA TRP A 706 11.98 -17.61 26.75
C TRP A 706 11.27 -17.09 28.00
N PHE A 707 10.39 -17.91 28.57
CA PHE A 707 9.70 -17.64 29.84
C PHE A 707 10.17 -18.61 30.93
N GLY A 708 10.19 -18.12 32.17
CA GLY A 708 10.58 -18.90 33.35
C GLY A 708 9.76 -20.19 33.53
N GLY A 709 10.41 -21.20 34.08
CA GLY A 709 9.86 -22.52 34.38
C GLY A 709 10.70 -23.24 35.45
N THR A 710 10.41 -24.50 35.77
CA THR A 710 11.28 -25.29 36.65
C THR A 710 12.56 -25.69 35.91
N PRO A 711 13.66 -26.06 36.58
CA PRO A 711 14.88 -26.54 35.92
C PRO A 711 14.66 -27.69 34.92
N GLU A 712 13.53 -28.40 35.04
CA GLU A 712 13.14 -29.55 34.23
C GLU A 712 12.18 -29.20 33.08
N ARG A 713 11.57 -28.00 33.07
CA ARG A 713 10.57 -27.56 32.09
C ARG A 713 10.74 -26.09 31.73
N LEU A 714 10.92 -25.81 30.44
CA LEU A 714 11.04 -24.47 29.89
C LEU A 714 9.86 -24.15 28.97
N ILE A 715 9.52 -22.86 28.85
CA ILE A 715 8.52 -22.37 27.91
C ILE A 715 9.23 -21.50 26.87
N VAL A 716 9.02 -21.84 25.60
CA VAL A 716 9.50 -21.07 24.45
C VAL A 716 8.32 -20.61 23.62
N GLU A 717 8.25 -19.31 23.35
CA GLU A 717 7.29 -18.69 22.45
C GLU A 717 8.02 -18.25 21.19
N ILE A 718 7.45 -18.58 20.03
CA ILE A 718 8.01 -18.29 18.72
C ILE A 718 7.02 -17.43 17.96
N ARG A 719 7.43 -16.20 17.66
CA ARG A 719 6.63 -15.24 16.89
C ARG A 719 7.23 -15.00 15.53
N THR A 720 6.52 -15.31 14.45
CA THR A 720 7.03 -15.20 13.07
C THR A 720 5.90 -15.05 12.05
N THR A 721 6.23 -14.72 10.80
CA THR A 721 5.26 -14.79 9.68
C THR A 721 4.94 -16.24 9.32
N ASP A 722 3.66 -16.55 9.11
CA ASP A 722 3.18 -17.87 8.72
C ASP A 722 3.63 -18.26 7.31
N ARG A 723 3.82 -19.57 7.12
CA ARG A 723 4.02 -20.19 5.81
C ARG A 723 3.64 -21.66 5.87
N THR A 724 3.22 -22.22 4.74
CA THR A 724 2.83 -23.63 4.66
C THR A 724 3.94 -24.56 5.21
N GLY A 725 3.55 -25.39 6.18
CA GLY A 725 4.43 -26.34 6.85
C GLY A 725 5.33 -25.74 7.94
N LEU A 726 5.17 -24.47 8.33
CA LEU A 726 5.97 -23.85 9.39
C LEU A 726 5.91 -24.64 10.70
N LEU A 727 4.70 -24.98 11.18
CA LEU A 727 4.53 -25.74 12.43
C LEU A 727 5.27 -27.08 12.40
N ALA A 728 5.21 -27.80 11.27
CA ALA A 728 5.93 -29.07 11.10
C ALA A 728 7.46 -28.88 11.20
N GLN A 729 7.97 -27.73 10.74
CA GLN A 729 9.39 -27.41 10.81
C GLN A 729 9.85 -26.96 12.18
N LEU A 730 9.07 -26.12 12.87
CA LEU A 730 9.37 -25.69 14.24
C LEU A 730 9.40 -26.89 15.17
N THR A 731 8.39 -27.77 15.08
CA THR A 731 8.31 -28.98 15.91
C THR A 731 9.39 -30.02 15.57
N ASN A 732 9.78 -30.14 14.29
CA ASN A 732 10.94 -30.95 13.89
C ASN A 732 12.27 -30.35 14.40
N ALA A 733 12.40 -29.02 14.42
CA ALA A 733 13.58 -28.36 15.00
C ALA A 733 13.69 -28.63 16.51
N LEU A 734 12.57 -28.55 17.24
CA LEU A 734 12.51 -28.95 18.65
C LEU A 734 12.87 -30.45 18.83
N GLU A 735 12.34 -31.32 17.97
CA GLU A 735 12.69 -32.75 17.97
C GLU A 735 14.19 -33.01 17.75
N ARG A 736 14.82 -32.30 16.78
CA ARG A 736 16.27 -32.41 16.52
C ARG A 736 17.13 -31.87 17.66
N ALA A 737 16.61 -30.91 18.43
CA ALA A 737 17.23 -30.44 19.67
C ALA A 737 17.08 -31.44 20.84
N ALA A 738 16.44 -32.60 20.61
CA ALA A 738 16.22 -33.67 21.58
C ALA A 738 15.40 -33.26 22.82
N VAL A 739 14.55 -32.23 22.69
CA VAL A 739 13.57 -31.84 23.72
C VAL A 739 12.21 -32.47 23.44
N ASP A 740 11.50 -32.86 24.50
CA ASP A 740 10.17 -33.43 24.40
C ASP A 740 9.11 -32.36 24.67
N ILE A 741 8.11 -32.24 23.79
CA ILE A 741 7.03 -31.25 23.89
C ILE A 741 5.94 -31.84 24.79
N VAL A 742 5.67 -31.22 25.94
CA VAL A 742 4.60 -31.68 26.84
C VAL A 742 3.24 -31.17 26.41
N TRP A 743 3.21 -29.89 26.04
CA TRP A 743 2.05 -29.25 25.45
C TRP A 743 2.52 -28.14 24.52
N ALA A 744 1.69 -27.85 23.54
CA ALA A 744 1.88 -26.73 22.62
C ALA A 744 0.55 -26.02 22.42
N LYS A 745 0.61 -24.70 22.27
CA LYS A 745 -0.50 -23.86 21.83
C LYS A 745 -0.02 -23.03 20.65
N VAL A 746 -0.55 -23.34 19.48
CA VAL A 746 -0.21 -22.70 18.20
C VAL A 746 -1.38 -21.81 17.84
N THR A 747 -1.12 -20.53 17.56
CA THR A 747 -2.16 -19.59 17.13
C THR A 747 -1.69 -18.81 15.92
N THR A 748 -2.48 -18.83 14.85
CA THR A 748 -2.24 -18.03 13.64
C THR A 748 -3.30 -16.93 13.57
N VAL A 749 -2.83 -15.69 13.41
CA VAL A 749 -3.67 -14.49 13.28
C VAL A 749 -3.23 -13.73 12.03
N GLY A 750 -4.09 -13.71 11.01
CA GLY A 750 -3.74 -13.15 9.69
C GLY A 750 -2.56 -13.88 9.05
N SER A 751 -1.43 -13.17 8.86
CA SER A 751 -0.18 -13.73 8.33
C SER A 751 0.87 -14.01 9.41
N MET A 752 0.53 -13.89 10.69
CA MET A 752 1.46 -14.02 11.81
C MET A 752 1.13 -15.24 12.67
N VAL A 753 2.16 -15.86 13.21
CA VAL A 753 2.09 -17.03 14.08
C VAL A 753 2.68 -16.68 15.44
N ASP A 754 1.98 -17.11 16.48
CA ASP A 754 2.41 -17.08 17.87
C ASP A 754 2.30 -18.50 18.45
N ASP A 755 3.43 -19.20 18.45
CA ASP A 755 3.52 -20.61 18.86
C ASP A 755 4.20 -20.73 20.21
N VAL A 756 3.47 -21.21 21.21
CA VAL A 756 3.98 -21.44 22.56
C VAL A 756 4.20 -22.94 22.78
N PHE A 757 5.41 -23.32 23.16
CA PHE A 757 5.79 -24.70 23.46
C PHE A 757 6.30 -24.82 24.89
N SER A 758 5.78 -25.82 25.61
CA SER A 758 6.33 -26.28 26.88
C SER A 758 7.18 -27.52 26.64
N VAL A 759 8.47 -27.39 26.91
CA VAL A 759 9.48 -28.40 26.58
C VAL A 759 10.14 -28.95 27.85
N VAL A 760 10.36 -30.26 27.88
CA VAL A 760 11.01 -30.98 28.99
C VAL A 760 12.35 -31.56 28.53
N LEU A 761 13.31 -31.50 29.46
CA LEU A 761 14.69 -31.94 29.24
C LEU A 761 14.82 -33.46 29.44
N PRO A 762 15.63 -34.17 28.63
CA PRO A 762 15.99 -35.56 28.92
C PRO A 762 16.81 -35.65 30.21
N ALA A 763 16.52 -36.65 31.06
CA ALA A 763 17.06 -36.81 32.42
C ALA A 763 18.61 -36.86 32.54
N GLN A 764 19.34 -36.99 31.44
CA GLN A 764 20.82 -36.97 31.41
C GLN A 764 21.43 -35.58 31.11
N ALA A 765 20.62 -34.56 30.83
CA ALA A 765 21.06 -33.19 30.51
C ALA A 765 20.67 -32.15 31.59
N ALA A 766 20.10 -32.59 32.70
CA ALA A 766 19.53 -31.72 33.75
C ALA A 766 20.56 -30.86 34.52
N GLU A 767 21.86 -31.03 34.28
CA GLU A 767 22.92 -30.26 34.96
C GLU A 767 23.30 -28.93 34.27
N ALA A 768 22.76 -28.59 33.08
CA ALA A 768 23.04 -27.31 32.42
C ALA A 768 21.89 -26.79 31.52
N SER A 769 20.96 -26.01 32.08
CA SER A 769 19.84 -25.39 31.36
C SER A 769 20.27 -24.47 30.19
N GLU A 770 21.39 -23.74 30.34
CA GLU A 770 21.92 -22.82 29.30
C GLU A 770 22.39 -23.54 28.01
N ASP A 771 22.86 -24.79 28.12
CA ASP A 771 23.34 -25.56 26.97
C ASP A 771 22.19 -26.04 26.07
N VAL A 772 21.00 -26.28 26.66
CA VAL A 772 19.83 -26.77 25.92
C VAL A 772 19.07 -25.66 25.22
N GLN A 773 18.91 -24.49 25.86
CA GLN A 773 18.34 -23.31 25.19
C GLN A 773 19.15 -22.96 23.93
N SER A 774 20.48 -23.01 24.04
CA SER A 774 21.39 -22.79 22.92
C SER A 774 21.26 -23.84 21.81
N ALA A 775 20.92 -25.10 22.13
CA ALA A 775 20.68 -26.15 21.15
C ALA A 775 19.32 -25.96 20.45
N VAL A 776 18.28 -25.61 21.20
CA VAL A 776 16.95 -25.28 20.67
C VAL A 776 17.03 -24.06 19.75
N GLU A 777 17.67 -22.97 20.19
CA GLU A 777 17.88 -21.76 19.39
C GLU A 777 18.60 -22.08 18.07
N ARG A 778 19.66 -22.89 18.08
CA ARG A 778 20.39 -23.29 16.87
C ARG A 778 19.49 -23.98 15.84
N GLU A 779 18.65 -24.91 16.28
CA GLU A 779 17.73 -25.61 15.40
C GLU A 779 16.58 -24.70 14.92
N LEU A 780 16.11 -23.80 15.77
CA LEU A 780 15.09 -22.81 15.41
C LEU A 780 15.62 -21.76 14.43
N PHE A 781 16.86 -21.29 14.58
CA PHE A 781 17.52 -20.39 13.63
C PHE A 781 17.64 -21.01 12.24
N ALA A 782 17.89 -22.32 12.14
CA ALA A 782 17.92 -23.02 10.85
C ALA A 782 16.56 -22.99 10.12
N VAL A 783 15.45 -22.84 10.86
CA VAL A 783 14.10 -22.74 10.30
C VAL A 783 13.70 -21.28 10.05
N LEU A 784 14.03 -20.38 10.98
CA LEU A 784 13.54 -18.99 11.02
C LEU A 784 14.46 -17.98 10.31
N GLY A 785 15.75 -18.27 10.14
CA GLY A 785 16.73 -17.31 9.62
C GLY A 785 17.21 -16.33 10.71
N ASP A 786 17.29 -15.03 10.37
CA ASP A 786 17.74 -13.97 11.28
C ASP A 786 16.65 -13.67 12.36
N ALA A 787 16.56 -14.52 13.38
CA ALA A 787 15.65 -14.33 14.51
C ALA A 787 16.29 -13.51 15.64
N VAL A 788 15.47 -12.79 16.41
CA VAL A 788 15.88 -12.05 17.61
C VAL A 788 15.50 -12.85 18.86
N VAL A 789 16.47 -13.09 19.75
CA VAL A 789 16.24 -13.81 21.01
C VAL A 789 16.04 -12.81 22.14
N ASP A 790 14.89 -12.88 22.80
CA ASP A 790 14.57 -12.07 23.98
C ASP A 790 14.51 -12.98 25.21
N ARG A 791 15.35 -12.67 26.20
CA ARG A 791 15.37 -13.37 27.48
C ARG A 791 14.56 -12.54 28.48
N SER A 792 13.44 -13.07 28.97
CA SER A 792 12.79 -12.47 30.13
C SER A 792 13.76 -12.59 31.32
N VAL A 793 14.00 -11.47 32.01
CA VAL A 793 14.86 -11.43 33.20
C VAL A 793 14.24 -12.33 34.26
N ASP A 794 15.06 -13.20 34.87
CA ASP A 794 14.68 -14.16 35.91
C ASP A 794 13.60 -13.60 36.86
N TYR A 795 12.38 -14.15 36.76
CA TYR A 795 11.37 -14.06 37.82
C TYR A 795 11.77 -15.03 38.94
N ALA A 796 12.90 -14.78 39.60
CA ALA A 796 13.33 -15.56 40.75
C ALA A 796 14.24 -14.74 41.68
N SER A 797 13.61 -13.98 42.57
CA SER A 797 13.94 -13.97 44.01
C SER A 797 12.75 -13.52 44.83
#